data_AF-A0A219ARU6-F1
#
_entry.id   AF-A0A219ARU6-F1
#
_cell.length_a   1.000
_cell.length_b   1.000
_cell.length_c   1.000
_cell.angle_alpha   90.00
_cell.angle_beta   90.00
_cell.angle_gamma   90.00
#
_symmetry.space_group_name_H-M   'P 1'
#
loop_
_entity.id
_entity.type
_entity.pdbx_description
1 polymer ?
#
loop_
_entity_poly.entity_id
_entity_poly.type
_entity_poly.pdbx_seq_one_letter_code
_entity_poly.pdbx_strand_id
1 'polypeptide(L)'
;MELRGAGPKGRQPAQTILTSTMTRISTRPGSSNKSTFLQLQSIPPVLRPLVRAYLLGYASAVLPRLLTLVLQHLSNRRRKAPNYALPERDENTFLESAKHVLKTGLDPYRFPTFCAALVGGSTLLQGPLNKIIAGATTNLGHVAKLRLTRFLATFIAAWLSLKLLQAKKPTLRRRAGSGTIRYIDPETGKKLAGRTVDLTLFAATQAIDVIVGEVWARHKARRQTAQKWTKVESFISQMTDPVSFVASCAFIMWAWFYAPDNLPRAYNKWITSAAHVDIRLIEALRRCRTRELSYQKETGQAPLLGAMCNDYGLPYEWGDPCKTVPFPCDIVHMGRGPSCEYHAWRRFWLSWKWSMYTYLPLALALQLRKPNRNSLRTALFSAARSSAFLGTYITLFYYGVCLGRTRIGPHLLGKDGKSITPVEYIEHCPFPYNNFIYKVALSSPATAEHFTRAGHYACTVSPPSEGVSTVIVRLSNSIAMGMNNTNRVENEVAATVVARQALSAVECGKYASIVPRVYAWKGAELEKACVEDGFGWTVMEFMEGQALDQVFKEMDTVKKQRIVGEVACVFAALQKAKLPDGVKLHGGLTIKDGDIVSGECTMQAGEPSGEYVDFWRAKIAATVKEADESAFINGWKGHLRERIEKFKNEKLSGVIRDSGVDTSLLGIIHNDFTMNNMLYCPQTKRITALLDFDWSSVTHPAHEFFMSFHDVHGGMAERSQTLRKAILTGRFTESADGDEDKEAWELAKCWHEAVKRHGGMTPSDFRGIDVLESLRKFTDRVSPFELWSEVMLKRKSKEENEAARARVEEELGEMLSSWGV
;
A
#
# COMPACT_ATOMS: atom_id res chain seq x y z
N MET A 1 3.83 -28.51 71.62
CA MET A 1 3.86 -27.08 71.96
C MET A 1 3.07 -26.35 70.89
N GLU A 2 1.82 -26.01 71.23
CA GLU A 2 0.84 -25.36 70.36
C GLU A 2 1.31 -23.97 69.91
N LEU A 3 0.99 -23.59 68.68
CA LEU A 3 0.46 -22.25 68.38
C LEU A 3 -0.51 -22.36 67.19
N ARG A 4 -1.76 -21.95 67.45
CA ARG A 4 -2.96 -22.12 66.63
C ARG A 4 -3.07 -21.08 65.51
N GLY A 5 -3.51 -21.54 64.34
CA GLY A 5 -4.63 -21.01 63.55
C GLY A 5 -4.71 -19.52 63.16
N ALA A 6 -4.50 -19.23 61.88
CA ALA A 6 -5.23 -18.19 61.15
C ALA A 6 -5.32 -18.55 59.65
N GLY A 7 -6.44 -19.15 59.24
CA GLY A 7 -6.72 -19.47 57.83
C GLY A 7 -6.85 -18.20 56.96
N PRO A 8 -6.62 -18.31 55.64
CA PRO A 8 -6.61 -17.15 54.77
C PRO A 8 -8.03 -16.61 54.60
N LYS A 9 -8.28 -15.39 55.11
CA LYS A 9 -9.49 -14.61 54.85
C LYS A 9 -9.60 -14.36 53.34
N GLY A 10 -10.53 -15.06 52.69
CA GLY A 10 -10.88 -14.84 51.30
C GLY A 10 -11.33 -13.39 51.06
N ARG A 11 -10.51 -12.64 50.31
CA ARG A 11 -10.87 -11.33 49.75
C ARG A 11 -12.04 -11.53 48.76
N GLN A 12 -13.20 -10.99 49.09
CA GLN A 12 -14.29 -10.84 48.13
C GLN A 12 -13.89 -9.86 47.01
N PRO A 13 -14.03 -10.24 45.73
CA PRO A 13 -13.76 -9.34 44.61
C PRO A 13 -14.84 -8.24 44.52
N ALA A 14 -14.37 -7.02 44.26
CA ALA A 14 -15.12 -5.77 44.26
C ALA A 14 -16.10 -5.59 43.07
N GLN A 15 -16.38 -6.63 42.28
CA GLN A 15 -17.43 -6.63 41.25
C GLN A 15 -18.85 -6.72 41.85
N THR A 16 -18.97 -6.95 43.16
CA THR A 16 -20.23 -7.28 43.83
C THR A 16 -21.01 -6.08 44.38
N ILE A 17 -20.81 -4.85 43.88
CA ILE A 17 -21.49 -3.65 44.44
C ILE A 17 -22.61 -3.12 43.52
N LEU A 18 -22.47 -3.21 42.19
CA LEU A 18 -23.52 -2.72 41.27
C LEU A 18 -24.52 -3.81 40.85
N THR A 19 -24.08 -5.04 40.62
CA THR A 19 -24.96 -6.19 40.34
C THR A 19 -25.70 -6.68 41.60
N SER A 20 -25.08 -6.62 42.78
CA SER A 20 -25.73 -7.05 44.04
C SER A 20 -26.90 -6.17 44.46
N THR A 21 -27.07 -4.97 43.90
CA THR A 21 -28.15 -4.06 44.31
C THR A 21 -29.47 -4.36 43.57
N MET A 22 -29.42 -5.01 42.40
CA MET A 22 -30.64 -5.37 41.65
C MET A 22 -31.05 -6.83 41.77
N THR A 23 -30.13 -7.78 42.01
CA THR A 23 -30.48 -9.19 42.23
C THR A 23 -30.83 -9.55 43.68
N ARG A 24 -30.47 -8.73 44.69
CA ARG A 24 -30.91 -8.95 46.09
C ARG A 24 -32.36 -8.55 46.40
N ILE A 25 -33.16 -8.21 45.41
CA ILE A 25 -34.57 -7.83 45.61
C ILE A 25 -35.52 -9.05 45.65
N SER A 26 -35.07 -10.28 45.30
CA SER A 26 -36.01 -11.40 45.11
C SER A 26 -35.94 -12.60 46.07
N THR A 27 -34.97 -12.78 46.96
CA THR A 27 -34.96 -13.98 47.83
C THR A 27 -34.26 -13.79 49.19
N ARG A 28 -35.02 -13.45 50.24
CA ARG A 28 -34.83 -13.89 51.65
C ARG A 28 -36.06 -13.48 52.50
N PRO A 29 -36.63 -14.38 53.32
CA PRO A 29 -37.62 -14.00 54.34
C PRO A 29 -36.90 -13.54 55.63
N GLY A 30 -37.40 -12.47 56.24
CA GLY A 30 -37.10 -12.09 57.63
C GLY A 30 -35.80 -11.31 57.92
N SER A 31 -35.89 -10.00 58.08
CA SER A 31 -35.39 -9.26 59.26
C SER A 31 -35.79 -7.78 59.15
N SER A 32 -36.43 -7.26 60.19
CA SER A 32 -36.93 -5.89 60.32
C SER A 32 -35.81 -4.85 60.26
N ASN A 33 -35.80 -4.01 59.22
CA ASN A 33 -35.34 -2.62 59.34
C ASN A 33 -35.93 -1.77 58.20
N LYS A 34 -36.69 -0.74 58.58
CA LYS A 34 -37.50 0.12 57.71
C LYS A 34 -36.62 0.88 56.72
N SER A 35 -36.66 0.54 55.43
CA SER A 35 -36.10 1.40 54.38
C SER A 35 -37.16 2.40 53.91
N THR A 36 -36.94 3.67 54.24
CA THR A 36 -37.73 4.84 53.86
C THR A 36 -37.51 5.22 52.38
N PHE A 37 -38.07 4.45 51.44
CA PHE A 37 -38.22 4.93 50.07
C PHE A 37 -39.54 4.43 49.47
N LEU A 38 -40.47 5.37 49.26
CA LEU A 38 -41.80 5.21 48.65
C LEU A 38 -42.69 4.15 49.32
N GLN A 39 -43.31 4.51 50.45
CA GLN A 39 -44.43 3.75 51.00
C GLN A 39 -45.66 3.88 50.07
N LEU A 40 -45.74 3.02 49.05
CA LEU A 40 -46.88 2.89 48.14
C LEU A 40 -48.04 2.11 48.81
N GLN A 41 -48.39 2.48 50.05
CA GLN A 41 -49.40 1.78 50.84
C GLN A 41 -50.81 1.91 50.25
N SER A 42 -51.08 3.02 49.54
CA SER A 42 -52.34 3.30 48.83
C SER A 42 -52.56 2.47 47.55
N ILE A 43 -51.59 1.65 47.14
CA ILE A 43 -51.65 0.88 45.89
C ILE A 43 -51.81 -0.62 46.21
N PRO A 44 -52.71 -1.35 45.52
CA PRO A 44 -52.88 -2.78 45.68
C PRO A 44 -51.55 -3.53 45.57
N PRO A 45 -51.29 -4.54 46.43
CA PRO A 45 -49.99 -5.21 46.51
C PRO A 45 -49.53 -5.80 45.17
N VAL A 46 -50.46 -6.22 44.31
CA VAL A 46 -50.20 -6.76 42.97
C VAL A 46 -49.68 -5.70 41.99
N LEU A 47 -50.04 -4.42 42.16
CA LEU A 47 -49.64 -3.32 41.28
C LEU A 47 -48.38 -2.57 41.76
N ARG A 48 -47.94 -2.79 43.00
CA ARG A 48 -46.73 -2.16 43.56
C ARG A 48 -45.47 -2.40 42.72
N PRO A 49 -45.20 -3.61 42.18
CA PRO A 49 -44.04 -3.85 41.32
C PRO A 49 -44.05 -3.01 40.04
N LEU A 50 -45.22 -2.86 39.41
CA LEU A 50 -45.42 -2.06 38.19
C LEU A 50 -45.09 -0.58 38.45
N VAL A 51 -45.67 0.01 39.50
CA VAL A 51 -45.49 1.44 39.82
C VAL A 51 -44.05 1.73 40.24
N ARG A 52 -43.43 0.85 41.03
CA ARG A 52 -42.00 0.98 41.39
C ARG A 52 -41.11 0.94 40.15
N ALA A 53 -41.36 0.01 39.24
CA ALA A 53 -40.60 -0.11 38.00
C ALA A 53 -40.75 1.13 37.11
N TYR A 54 -41.95 1.71 37.02
CA TYR A 54 -42.16 2.96 36.28
C TYR A 54 -41.38 4.13 36.90
N LEU A 55 -41.49 4.35 38.21
CA LEU A 55 -40.82 5.46 38.90
C LEU A 55 -39.29 5.35 38.84
N LEU A 56 -38.75 4.15 39.04
CA LEU A 56 -37.31 3.90 38.90
C LEU A 56 -36.85 4.06 37.45
N GLY A 57 -37.63 3.55 36.48
CA GLY A 57 -37.37 3.73 35.06
C GLY A 57 -37.36 5.21 34.67
N TYR A 58 -38.33 5.99 35.14
CA TYR A 58 -38.43 7.43 34.91
C TYR A 58 -37.24 8.19 35.50
N ALA A 59 -36.91 7.92 36.77
CA ALA A 59 -35.74 8.53 37.42
C ALA A 59 -34.45 8.21 36.66
N SER A 60 -34.27 6.96 36.21
CA SER A 60 -33.07 6.55 35.46
C SER A 60 -32.97 7.19 34.06
N ALA A 61 -34.10 7.48 33.40
CA ALA A 61 -34.12 8.08 32.07
C ALA A 61 -33.94 9.62 32.11
N VAL A 62 -34.44 10.27 33.16
CA VAL A 62 -34.53 11.73 33.27
C VAL A 62 -33.34 12.33 34.03
N LEU A 63 -32.95 11.73 35.18
CA LEU A 63 -31.97 12.31 36.08
C LEU A 63 -30.58 12.49 35.46
N PRO A 64 -30.00 11.52 34.71
CA PRO A 64 -28.69 11.71 34.08
C PRO A 64 -28.69 12.84 33.06
N ARG A 65 -29.76 13.00 32.29
CA ARG A 65 -29.88 14.05 31.26
C ARG A 65 -29.99 15.44 31.87
N LEU A 66 -30.75 15.58 32.96
CA LEU A 66 -30.81 16.83 33.73
C LEU A 66 -29.45 17.16 34.35
N LEU A 67 -28.76 16.16 34.91
CA LEU A 67 -27.41 16.34 35.46
C LEU A 67 -26.42 16.78 34.38
N THR A 68 -26.43 16.17 33.20
CA THR A 68 -25.59 16.58 32.06
C THR A 68 -25.87 18.01 31.62
N LEU A 69 -27.14 18.41 31.52
CA LEU A 69 -27.52 19.79 31.20
C LEU A 69 -26.99 20.79 32.24
N VAL A 70 -27.09 20.47 33.52
CA VAL A 70 -26.55 21.29 34.62
C VAL A 70 -25.02 21.39 34.53
N LEU A 71 -24.34 20.26 34.34
CA LEU A 71 -22.87 20.23 34.23
C LEU A 71 -22.36 20.99 32.99
N GLN A 72 -23.06 20.90 31.85
CA GLN A 72 -22.73 21.66 30.64
C GLN A 72 -22.89 23.16 30.88
N HIS A 73 -23.97 23.59 31.53
CA HIS A 73 -24.21 25.00 31.84
C HIS A 73 -23.16 25.56 32.81
N LEU A 74 -22.72 24.77 33.80
CA LEU A 74 -21.67 25.15 34.74
C LEU A 74 -20.26 25.15 34.10
N SER A 75 -19.98 24.21 33.20
CA SER A 75 -18.68 24.06 32.51
C SER A 75 -18.45 25.16 31.45
N ASN A 76 -19.48 25.57 30.71
CA ASN A 76 -19.36 26.56 29.64
C ASN A 76 -19.04 27.98 30.15
N ARG A 77 -19.20 28.26 31.45
CA ARG A 77 -18.83 29.56 32.05
C ARG A 77 -17.32 29.73 32.30
N ARG A 78 -16.47 28.70 32.12
CA ARG A 78 -15.06 28.73 32.58
C ARG A 78 -13.97 28.20 31.63
N ARG A 79 -14.25 27.81 30.38
CA ARG A 79 -13.20 27.25 29.49
C ARG A 79 -13.06 28.02 28.17
N LYS A 80 -11.84 28.52 27.90
CA LYS A 80 -11.33 28.67 26.52
C LYS A 80 -11.15 27.26 25.93
N ALA A 81 -11.69 27.03 24.74
CA ALA A 81 -11.62 25.74 24.07
C ALA A 81 -10.17 25.45 23.62
N PRO A 82 -9.64 24.23 23.81
CA PRO A 82 -8.38 23.81 23.20
C PRO A 82 -8.55 23.53 21.68
N ASN A 83 -7.50 23.78 20.90
CA ASN A 83 -7.47 23.79 19.42
C ASN A 83 -7.80 22.45 18.69
N TYR A 84 -8.27 21.41 19.38
CA TYR A 84 -8.57 20.08 18.80
C TYR A 84 -10.03 19.63 18.96
N ALA A 85 -10.96 20.55 19.23
CA ALA A 85 -12.38 20.22 19.38
C ALA A 85 -13.23 20.82 18.24
N LEU A 86 -13.96 19.96 17.51
CA LEU A 86 -14.99 20.39 16.57
C LEU A 86 -16.11 21.19 17.30
N PRO A 87 -16.59 22.30 16.72
CA PRO A 87 -17.60 23.14 17.34
C PRO A 87 -18.99 22.51 17.21
N GLU A 88 -19.63 22.20 18.34
CA GLU A 88 -21.08 22.01 18.38
C GLU A 88 -21.64 22.99 19.41
N ARG A 89 -22.19 24.10 18.92
CA ARG A 89 -22.91 25.11 19.71
C ARG A 89 -24.40 24.79 19.57
N ASP A 90 -25.04 24.38 20.65
CA ASP A 90 -26.49 24.11 20.69
C ASP A 90 -27.19 25.38 21.21
N GLU A 91 -28.05 26.00 20.40
CA GLU A 91 -28.64 27.33 20.65
C GLU A 91 -29.86 27.34 21.59
N ASN A 92 -30.18 26.23 22.25
CA ASN A 92 -31.37 26.16 23.11
C ASN A 92 -31.10 26.70 24.53
N THR A 93 -32.06 27.42 25.10
CA THR A 93 -31.97 27.84 26.51
C THR A 93 -32.05 26.63 27.46
N PHE A 94 -31.39 26.72 28.63
CA PHE A 94 -31.35 25.64 29.63
C PHE A 94 -32.75 25.15 30.03
N LEU A 95 -33.70 26.10 30.18
CA LEU A 95 -35.07 25.82 30.62
C LEU A 95 -35.86 25.01 29.58
N GLU A 96 -35.71 25.33 28.29
CA GLU A 96 -36.36 24.59 27.20
C GLU A 96 -35.83 23.16 27.11
N SER A 97 -34.52 22.98 27.27
CA SER A 97 -33.88 21.68 27.29
C SER A 97 -34.32 20.83 28.49
N ALA A 98 -34.43 21.43 29.68
CA ALA A 98 -34.92 20.75 30.88
C ALA A 98 -36.40 20.33 30.76
N LYS A 99 -37.27 21.23 30.25
CA LYS A 99 -38.70 20.94 30.02
C LYS A 99 -38.89 19.83 29.00
N HIS A 100 -38.09 19.82 27.94
CA HIS A 100 -38.10 18.77 26.92
C HIS A 100 -37.68 17.40 27.50
N VAL A 101 -36.64 17.35 28.35
CA VAL A 101 -36.18 16.12 29.01
C VAL A 101 -37.27 15.53 29.92
N LEU A 102 -37.91 16.36 30.75
CA LEU A 102 -39.00 15.95 31.63
C LEU A 102 -40.21 15.40 30.84
N LYS A 103 -40.67 16.14 29.82
CA LYS A 103 -41.82 15.72 28.99
C LYS A 103 -41.53 14.45 28.20
N THR A 104 -40.30 14.26 27.73
CA THR A 104 -39.92 13.06 26.96
C THR A 104 -39.91 11.79 27.82
N GLY A 105 -39.68 11.89 29.13
CA GLY A 105 -39.69 10.74 30.03
C GLY A 105 -41.09 10.11 30.22
N LEU A 106 -42.16 10.90 30.03
CA LEU A 106 -43.56 10.46 30.25
C LEU A 106 -44.19 9.77 29.02
N ASP A 107 -43.50 9.73 27.89
CA ASP A 107 -44.01 9.16 26.65
C ASP A 107 -44.20 7.63 26.76
N PRO A 108 -45.39 7.08 26.43
CA PRO A 108 -45.75 5.68 26.67
C PRO A 108 -44.89 4.68 25.89
N TYR A 109 -44.19 5.13 24.84
CA TYR A 109 -43.29 4.30 24.05
C TYR A 109 -41.81 4.49 24.44
N ARG A 110 -41.53 4.88 25.68
CA ARG A 110 -40.16 5.08 26.22
C ARG A 110 -39.85 4.10 27.34
N PHE A 111 -38.60 4.15 27.79
CA PHE A 111 -38.01 3.26 28.78
C PHE A 111 -38.83 3.11 30.08
N PRO A 112 -39.44 4.16 30.68
CA PRO A 112 -40.19 4.00 31.93
C PRO A 112 -41.41 3.09 31.80
N THR A 113 -42.16 3.23 30.71
CA THR A 113 -43.31 2.37 30.40
C THR A 113 -42.89 0.96 30.04
N PHE A 114 -41.75 0.79 29.36
CA PHE A 114 -41.14 -0.52 29.13
C PHE A 114 -40.84 -1.24 30.45
N CYS A 115 -40.18 -0.57 31.42
CA CYS A 115 -39.89 -1.15 32.73
C CYS A 115 -41.16 -1.56 33.48
N ALA A 116 -42.19 -0.70 33.43
CA ALA A 116 -43.48 -0.97 34.05
C ALA A 116 -44.20 -2.17 33.41
N ALA A 117 -44.23 -2.25 32.08
CA ALA A 117 -44.84 -3.34 31.33
C ALA A 117 -44.10 -4.67 31.53
N LEU A 118 -42.76 -4.65 31.58
CA LEU A 118 -41.95 -5.84 31.83
C LEU A 118 -42.16 -6.39 33.23
N VAL A 119 -41.93 -5.57 34.26
CA VAL A 119 -42.03 -6.01 35.67
C VAL A 119 -43.47 -6.28 36.03
N GLY A 120 -44.38 -5.33 35.75
CA GLY A 120 -45.80 -5.46 36.01
C GLY A 120 -46.44 -6.61 35.25
N GLY A 121 -46.14 -6.75 33.95
CA GLY A 121 -46.63 -7.85 33.12
C GLY A 121 -46.16 -9.21 33.63
N SER A 122 -44.90 -9.35 34.03
CA SER A 122 -44.39 -10.61 34.57
C SER A 122 -45.12 -11.04 35.86
N THR A 123 -45.45 -10.09 36.73
CA THR A 123 -46.21 -10.37 37.97
C THR A 123 -47.69 -10.64 37.72
N LEU A 124 -48.32 -9.92 36.79
CA LEU A 124 -49.74 -10.06 36.48
C LEU A 124 -50.04 -11.33 35.68
N LEU A 125 -49.16 -11.72 34.76
CA LEU A 125 -49.31 -12.94 33.93
C LEU A 125 -49.02 -14.23 34.69
N GLN A 126 -48.27 -14.17 35.80
CA GLN A 126 -47.89 -15.37 36.56
C GLN A 126 -49.11 -16.11 37.12
N GLY A 127 -50.13 -15.39 37.62
CA GLY A 127 -51.36 -15.98 38.16
C GLY A 127 -52.15 -16.82 37.14
N PRO A 128 -52.59 -16.25 36.00
CA PRO A 128 -53.35 -16.97 34.99
C PRO A 128 -52.53 -18.10 34.34
N LEU A 129 -51.25 -17.87 34.03
CA LEU A 129 -50.40 -18.91 33.44
C LEU A 129 -50.19 -20.09 34.38
N ASN A 130 -50.13 -19.86 35.70
CA ASN A 130 -49.99 -20.96 36.66
C ASN A 130 -51.20 -21.90 36.61
N LYS A 131 -52.41 -21.35 36.47
CA LYS A 131 -53.65 -22.14 36.38
C LYS A 131 -53.67 -22.98 35.11
N ILE A 132 -53.24 -22.40 33.97
CA ILE A 132 -53.18 -23.07 32.68
C ILE A 132 -52.14 -24.20 32.69
N ILE A 133 -50.93 -23.95 33.19
CA ILE A 133 -49.83 -24.94 33.21
C ILE A 133 -50.13 -26.06 34.20
N ALA A 134 -50.75 -25.73 35.34
CA ALA A 134 -51.18 -26.74 36.30
C ALA A 134 -52.21 -27.72 35.71
N GLY A 135 -53.12 -27.25 34.85
CA GLY A 135 -54.09 -28.08 34.14
C GLY A 135 -53.51 -28.84 32.95
N ALA A 136 -52.54 -28.28 32.22
CA ALA A 136 -51.99 -28.88 31.00
C ALA A 136 -50.83 -29.87 31.23
N THR A 137 -50.16 -29.81 32.39
CA THR A 137 -48.98 -30.66 32.68
C THR A 137 -49.16 -31.45 33.96
N THR A 138 -49.65 -32.69 33.89
CA THR A 138 -49.88 -33.54 35.07
C THR A 138 -48.60 -34.19 35.60
N ASN A 139 -47.64 -34.51 34.72
CA ASN A 139 -46.43 -35.28 35.04
C ASN A 139 -45.22 -34.45 35.54
N LEU A 140 -45.35 -33.12 35.65
CA LEU A 140 -44.26 -32.22 36.08
C LEU A 140 -44.35 -31.93 37.58
N GLY A 141 -43.21 -32.00 38.29
CA GLY A 141 -43.15 -31.63 39.71
C GLY A 141 -43.51 -30.15 39.96
N HIS A 142 -44.05 -29.84 41.14
CA HIS A 142 -44.52 -28.49 41.51
C HIS A 142 -43.48 -27.38 41.27
N VAL A 143 -42.21 -27.65 41.56
CA VAL A 143 -41.09 -26.71 41.35
C VAL A 143 -40.86 -26.44 39.87
N ALA A 144 -40.98 -27.46 39.01
CA ALA A 144 -40.80 -27.33 37.57
C ALA A 144 -41.95 -26.52 36.94
N LYS A 145 -43.19 -26.78 37.36
CA LYS A 145 -44.36 -26.00 36.94
C LYS A 145 -44.20 -24.52 37.31
N LEU A 146 -43.81 -24.22 38.55
CA LEU A 146 -43.60 -22.83 39.00
C LEU A 146 -42.49 -22.11 38.21
N ARG A 147 -41.40 -22.82 37.87
CA ARG A 147 -40.31 -22.28 37.04
C ARG A 147 -40.78 -22.01 35.61
N LEU A 148 -41.52 -22.93 35.01
CA LEU A 148 -42.08 -22.78 33.67
C LEU A 148 -43.08 -21.62 33.60
N THR A 149 -43.97 -21.51 34.59
CA THR A 149 -44.91 -20.39 34.71
C THR A 149 -44.21 -19.05 34.78
N ARG A 150 -43.18 -18.93 35.64
CA ARG A 150 -42.41 -17.69 35.78
C ARG A 150 -41.68 -17.36 34.49
N PHE A 151 -41.08 -18.35 33.83
CA PHE A 151 -40.40 -18.18 32.56
C PHE A 151 -41.33 -17.69 31.44
N LEU A 152 -42.51 -18.29 31.29
CA LEU A 152 -43.48 -17.88 30.27
C LEU A 152 -44.06 -16.49 30.57
N ALA A 153 -44.34 -16.19 31.84
CA ALA A 153 -44.82 -14.88 32.27
C ALA A 153 -43.80 -13.77 31.97
N THR A 154 -42.52 -14.00 32.28
CA THR A 154 -41.45 -13.03 31.98
C THR A 154 -41.19 -12.93 30.48
N PHE A 155 -41.21 -14.05 29.74
CA PHE A 155 -41.01 -14.06 28.28
C PHE A 155 -42.08 -13.27 27.55
N ILE A 156 -43.37 -13.54 27.84
CA ILE A 156 -44.49 -12.84 27.21
C ILE A 156 -44.46 -11.35 27.58
N ALA A 157 -44.21 -11.01 28.85
CA ALA A 157 -44.07 -9.62 29.28
C ALA A 157 -42.90 -8.91 28.58
N ALA A 158 -41.77 -9.58 28.41
CA ALA A 158 -40.61 -9.06 27.66
C ALA A 158 -40.92 -8.85 26.18
N TRP A 159 -41.58 -9.82 25.53
CA TRP A 159 -41.96 -9.73 24.13
C TRP A 159 -42.90 -8.56 23.86
N LEU A 160 -43.96 -8.43 24.66
CA LEU A 160 -44.94 -7.35 24.53
C LEU A 160 -44.35 -5.98 24.87
N SER A 161 -43.51 -5.89 25.91
CA SER A 161 -42.85 -4.62 26.28
C SER A 161 -41.82 -4.17 25.25
N LEU A 162 -41.09 -5.10 24.61
CA LEU A 162 -40.19 -4.79 23.48
C LEU A 162 -40.97 -4.34 22.24
N LYS A 163 -42.06 -5.04 21.89
CA LYS A 163 -42.98 -4.62 20.82
C LYS A 163 -43.51 -3.21 21.07
N LEU A 164 -43.92 -2.89 22.31
CA LEU A 164 -44.35 -1.55 22.70
C LEU A 164 -43.23 -0.52 22.51
N LEU A 165 -42.01 -0.81 22.96
CA LEU A 165 -40.86 0.11 22.83
C LEU A 165 -40.47 0.36 21.35
N GLN A 166 -40.72 -0.62 20.48
CA GLN A 166 -40.46 -0.57 19.04
C GLN A 166 -41.62 0.04 18.22
N ALA A 167 -42.84 0.10 18.75
CA ALA A 167 -44.04 0.55 18.02
C ALA A 167 -44.01 2.04 17.61
N LYS A 168 -43.20 2.88 18.28
CA LYS A 168 -43.13 4.31 17.94
C LYS A 168 -42.31 4.56 16.67
N LYS A 169 -43.00 4.93 15.59
CA LYS A 169 -42.39 5.47 14.37
C LYS A 169 -41.54 6.71 14.72
N PRO A 170 -40.28 6.81 14.26
CA PRO A 170 -39.46 7.98 14.53
C PRO A 170 -40.05 9.18 13.82
N THR A 171 -40.39 10.24 14.57
CA THR A 171 -40.61 11.56 13.96
C THR A 171 -39.28 12.02 13.37
N LEU A 172 -39.26 12.21 12.05
CA LEU A 172 -38.14 12.81 11.31
C LEU A 172 -38.01 14.28 11.73
N ARG A 173 -37.38 14.53 12.88
CA ARG A 173 -36.76 15.83 13.14
C ARG A 173 -35.26 15.63 12.96
N ARG A 174 -34.76 16.06 11.80
CA ARG A 174 -33.33 16.22 11.51
C ARG A 174 -32.81 17.27 12.50
N ARG A 175 -32.22 16.81 13.61
CA ARG A 175 -31.51 17.67 14.55
C ARG A 175 -30.06 17.19 14.57
N ALA A 176 -29.18 18.00 13.98
CA ALA A 176 -27.75 17.84 14.17
C ALA A 176 -27.46 17.87 15.69
N GLY A 177 -26.70 16.90 16.19
CA GLY A 177 -26.19 16.92 17.57
C GLY A 177 -26.85 15.97 18.60
N SER A 178 -27.96 15.29 18.32
CA SER A 178 -28.54 14.33 19.31
C SER A 178 -28.02 12.90 19.13
N GLY A 179 -26.77 12.67 19.53
CA GLY A 179 -26.19 11.47 20.20
C GLY A 179 -26.40 10.03 19.69
N THR A 180 -27.31 9.76 18.76
CA THR A 180 -27.59 8.41 18.21
C THR A 180 -28.01 8.56 16.75
N ILE A 181 -27.05 8.82 15.87
CA ILE A 181 -27.27 8.74 14.43
C ILE A 181 -27.41 7.25 14.11
N ARG A 182 -28.61 6.86 13.67
CA ARG A 182 -28.92 5.50 13.21
C ARG A 182 -28.22 5.31 11.87
N TYR A 183 -27.39 4.28 11.75
CA TYR A 183 -26.72 3.93 10.50
C TYR A 183 -27.79 3.64 9.44
N ILE A 184 -27.79 4.45 8.39
CA ILE A 184 -28.55 4.22 7.17
C ILE A 184 -27.53 3.68 6.18
N ASP A 185 -27.78 2.49 5.66
CA ASP A 185 -27.00 1.91 4.58
C ASP A 185 -27.02 2.87 3.37
N PRO A 186 -25.86 3.36 2.88
CA PRO A 186 -25.80 4.29 1.75
C PRO A 186 -26.37 3.71 0.44
N GLU A 187 -26.27 2.39 0.23
CA GLU A 187 -26.70 1.74 -1.01
C GLU A 187 -28.18 1.36 -0.98
N THR A 188 -28.67 0.89 0.17
CA THR A 188 -30.05 0.38 0.27
C THR A 188 -31.03 1.36 0.93
N GLY A 189 -30.54 2.45 1.53
CA GLY A 189 -31.34 3.41 2.30
C GLY A 189 -32.01 2.79 3.54
N LYS A 190 -31.72 1.53 3.86
CA LYS A 190 -32.34 0.80 4.98
C LYS A 190 -31.63 1.16 6.29
N LYS A 191 -32.44 1.36 7.33
CA LYS A 191 -31.95 1.61 8.70
C LYS A 191 -31.53 0.29 9.31
N LEU A 192 -30.22 0.08 9.45
CA LEU A 192 -29.65 -1.16 9.99
C LEU A 192 -29.78 -1.27 11.52
N ALA A 193 -30.01 -0.15 12.23
CA ALA A 193 -30.12 -0.13 13.69
C ALA A 193 -31.53 0.29 14.20
N GLY A 194 -32.19 -0.62 14.91
CA GLY A 194 -33.45 -0.36 15.63
C GLY A 194 -33.26 0.51 16.90
N ARG A 195 -34.35 1.11 17.40
CA ARG A 195 -34.37 1.97 18.61
C ARG A 195 -33.87 1.27 19.88
N THR A 196 -33.81 -0.06 19.88
CA THR A 196 -33.52 -0.90 21.05
C THR A 196 -32.22 -1.69 20.93
N VAL A 197 -31.37 -1.43 19.93
CA VAL A 197 -30.15 -2.24 19.70
C VAL A 197 -29.26 -2.28 20.94
N ASP A 198 -28.98 -1.15 21.58
CA ASP A 198 -28.15 -1.10 22.80
C ASP A 198 -28.75 -1.93 23.95
N LEU A 199 -30.07 -1.84 24.14
CA LEU A 199 -30.81 -2.61 25.14
C LEU A 199 -30.83 -4.11 24.80
N THR A 200 -30.92 -4.44 23.51
CA THR A 200 -30.95 -5.82 23.02
C THR A 200 -29.58 -6.46 23.19
N LEU A 201 -28.51 -5.74 22.84
CA LEU A 201 -27.13 -6.19 23.01
C LEU A 201 -26.79 -6.33 24.50
N PHE A 202 -27.20 -5.37 25.34
CA PHE A 202 -27.06 -5.49 26.79
C PHE A 202 -27.81 -6.71 27.34
N ALA A 203 -29.07 -6.90 26.95
CA ALA A 203 -29.86 -8.05 27.42
C ALA A 203 -29.29 -9.38 26.93
N ALA A 204 -28.83 -9.45 25.67
CA ALA A 204 -28.22 -10.64 25.09
C ALA A 204 -26.90 -10.99 25.78
N THR A 205 -26.02 -10.00 26.00
CA THR A 205 -24.75 -10.21 26.72
C THR A 205 -24.97 -10.65 28.17
N GLN A 206 -25.92 -10.04 28.88
CA GLN A 206 -26.32 -10.47 30.23
C GLN A 206 -26.93 -11.88 30.23
N ALA A 207 -27.73 -12.23 29.22
CA ALA A 207 -28.30 -13.57 29.11
C ALA A 207 -27.22 -14.62 28.88
N ILE A 208 -26.26 -14.34 27.99
CA ILE A 208 -25.09 -15.22 27.76
C ILE A 208 -24.27 -15.35 29.05
N ASP A 209 -23.99 -14.26 29.75
CA ASP A 209 -23.26 -14.25 31.03
C ASP A 209 -23.94 -15.15 32.07
N VAL A 210 -25.27 -15.04 32.21
CA VAL A 210 -26.05 -15.89 33.12
C VAL A 210 -26.02 -17.36 32.69
N ILE A 211 -26.17 -17.66 31.40
CA ILE A 211 -26.15 -19.04 30.89
C ILE A 211 -24.78 -19.68 31.13
N VAL A 212 -23.71 -19.00 30.69
CA VAL A 212 -22.33 -19.48 30.83
C VAL A 212 -21.96 -19.59 32.31
N GLY A 213 -22.29 -18.57 33.12
CA GLY A 213 -22.06 -18.56 34.55
C GLY A 213 -22.77 -19.70 35.29
N GLU A 214 -24.03 -19.98 34.95
CA GLU A 214 -24.81 -21.08 35.55
C GLU A 214 -24.30 -22.46 35.12
N VAL A 215 -23.96 -22.64 33.84
CA VAL A 215 -23.36 -23.89 33.34
C VAL A 215 -22.02 -24.14 34.03
N TRP A 216 -21.19 -23.11 34.16
CA TRP A 216 -19.91 -23.18 34.85
C TRP A 216 -20.07 -23.44 36.35
N ALA A 217 -21.02 -22.78 37.01
CA ALA A 217 -21.31 -22.99 38.43
C ALA A 217 -21.74 -24.44 38.71
N ARG A 218 -22.58 -25.02 37.84
CA ARG A 218 -22.97 -26.44 37.93
C ARG A 218 -21.81 -27.39 37.68
N HIS A 219 -20.99 -27.11 36.66
CA HIS A 219 -19.76 -27.87 36.39
C HIS A 219 -18.83 -27.85 37.60
N LYS A 220 -18.55 -26.66 38.13
CA LYS A 220 -17.73 -26.45 39.31
C LYS A 220 -18.27 -27.20 40.53
N ALA A 221 -19.57 -27.08 40.81
CA ALA A 221 -20.21 -27.79 41.90
C ALA A 221 -20.06 -29.32 41.76
N ARG A 222 -20.35 -29.89 40.57
CA ARG A 222 -20.22 -31.33 40.30
C ARG A 222 -18.78 -31.83 40.45
N ARG A 223 -17.79 -31.05 39.99
CA ARG A 223 -16.38 -31.43 40.03
C ARG A 223 -15.80 -31.31 41.44
N GLN A 224 -16.25 -30.32 42.21
CA GLN A 224 -15.87 -30.15 43.62
C GLN A 224 -16.48 -31.25 44.49
N THR A 225 -17.74 -31.63 44.28
CA THR A 225 -18.34 -32.77 45.00
C THR A 225 -17.66 -34.09 44.65
N ALA A 226 -17.23 -34.27 43.40
CA ALA A 226 -16.47 -35.44 42.96
C ALA A 226 -14.97 -35.40 43.33
N GLN A 227 -14.47 -34.37 44.03
CA GLN A 227 -13.06 -34.17 44.39
C GLN A 227 -12.09 -34.19 43.19
N LYS A 228 -12.55 -33.82 41.99
CA LYS A 228 -11.77 -33.84 40.72
C LYS A 228 -11.45 -32.43 40.18
N TRP A 229 -11.52 -31.39 41.01
CA TRP A 229 -11.27 -30.01 40.58
C TRP A 229 -9.77 -29.75 40.35
N THR A 230 -9.40 -29.33 39.13
CA THR A 230 -8.00 -29.18 38.72
C THR A 230 -7.48 -27.74 38.88
N LYS A 231 -6.14 -27.59 38.90
CA LYS A 231 -5.49 -26.26 38.86
C LYS A 231 -5.84 -25.47 37.60
N VAL A 232 -5.99 -26.15 36.45
CA VAL A 232 -6.38 -25.54 35.17
C VAL A 232 -7.79 -24.94 35.26
N GLU A 233 -8.76 -25.68 35.79
CA GLU A 233 -10.14 -25.17 35.98
C GLU A 233 -10.20 -23.98 36.95
N SER A 234 -9.34 -23.98 37.98
CA SER A 234 -9.19 -22.83 38.87
C SER A 234 -8.60 -21.61 38.16
N PHE A 235 -7.59 -21.80 37.31
CA PHE A 235 -6.98 -20.74 36.52
C PHE A 235 -7.99 -20.13 35.53
N ILE A 236 -8.73 -20.98 34.80
CA ILE A 236 -9.80 -20.53 33.89
C ILE A 236 -10.80 -19.66 34.67
N SER A 237 -11.29 -20.14 35.82
CA SER A 237 -12.25 -19.38 36.64
C SER A 237 -11.73 -18.00 37.08
N GLN A 238 -10.42 -17.85 37.26
CA GLN A 238 -9.81 -16.57 37.66
C GLN A 238 -9.53 -15.66 36.47
N MET A 239 -9.25 -16.21 35.29
CA MET A 239 -8.82 -15.47 34.11
C MET A 239 -9.95 -15.10 33.15
N THR A 240 -11.11 -15.76 33.21
CA THR A 240 -12.23 -15.48 32.28
C THR A 240 -12.61 -14.00 32.26
N ASP A 241 -12.82 -13.37 33.41
CA ASP A 241 -13.20 -11.96 33.50
C ASP A 241 -12.10 -11.02 32.93
N PRO A 242 -10.83 -11.11 33.39
CA PRO A 242 -9.74 -10.33 32.80
C PRO A 242 -9.54 -10.54 31.30
N VAL A 243 -9.56 -11.80 30.82
CA VAL A 243 -9.33 -12.11 29.40
C VAL A 243 -10.46 -11.58 28.53
N SER A 244 -11.72 -11.73 28.96
CA SER A 244 -12.88 -11.20 28.24
C SER A 244 -12.84 -9.68 28.15
N PHE A 245 -12.42 -9.02 29.24
CA PHE A 245 -12.19 -7.58 29.26
C PHE A 245 -11.07 -7.18 28.27
N VAL A 246 -9.90 -7.84 28.32
CA VAL A 246 -8.77 -7.55 27.45
C VAL A 246 -9.10 -7.78 25.97
N ALA A 247 -9.79 -8.89 25.64
CA ALA A 247 -10.21 -9.18 24.27
C ALA A 247 -11.18 -8.11 23.74
N SER A 248 -12.16 -7.72 24.55
CA SER A 248 -13.09 -6.64 24.20
C SER A 248 -12.37 -5.31 23.97
N CYS A 249 -11.45 -4.96 24.88
CA CYS A 249 -10.59 -3.78 24.73
C CYS A 249 -9.74 -3.82 23.46
N ALA A 250 -9.17 -4.98 23.10
CA ALA A 250 -8.38 -5.13 21.88
C ALA A 250 -9.21 -4.80 20.63
N PHE A 251 -10.42 -5.35 20.51
CA PHE A 251 -11.32 -5.05 19.38
C PHE A 251 -11.74 -3.57 19.36
N ILE A 252 -12.04 -2.98 20.51
CA ILE A 252 -12.39 -1.56 20.63
C ILE A 252 -11.23 -0.67 20.18
N MET A 253 -10.02 -0.94 20.67
CA MET A 253 -8.84 -0.16 20.29
C MET A 253 -8.51 -0.35 18.82
N TRP A 254 -8.60 -1.57 18.28
CA TRP A 254 -8.41 -1.83 16.85
C TRP A 254 -9.40 -1.03 15.99
N ALA A 255 -10.68 -1.03 16.37
CA ALA A 255 -11.70 -0.24 15.68
C ALA A 255 -11.38 1.25 15.75
N TRP A 256 -10.95 1.78 16.91
CA TRP A 256 -10.57 3.18 17.02
C TRP A 256 -9.35 3.55 16.15
N PHE A 257 -8.34 2.67 16.07
CA PHE A 257 -7.16 2.88 15.22
C PHE A 257 -7.50 2.82 13.73
N TYR A 258 -8.28 1.83 13.27
CA TYR A 258 -8.37 1.52 11.84
C TYR A 258 -9.76 1.67 11.22
N ALA A 259 -10.82 1.60 12.02
CA ALA A 259 -12.19 1.66 11.53
C ALA A 259 -13.07 2.49 12.50
N PRO A 260 -12.76 3.79 12.68
CA PRO A 260 -13.40 4.64 13.68
C PRO A 260 -14.93 4.74 13.52
N ASP A 261 -15.42 4.53 12.30
CA ASP A 261 -16.85 4.54 11.95
C ASP A 261 -17.63 3.35 12.49
N ASN A 262 -16.94 2.26 12.87
CA ASN A 262 -17.54 1.12 13.54
C ASN A 262 -17.85 1.40 15.02
N LEU A 263 -17.36 2.52 15.57
CA LEU A 263 -17.61 2.94 16.93
C LEU A 263 -18.67 4.06 16.99
N PRO A 264 -19.54 4.07 18.02
CA PRO A 264 -20.41 5.21 18.25
C PRO A 264 -19.59 6.50 18.40
N ARG A 265 -19.96 7.57 17.68
CA ARG A 265 -19.22 8.85 17.65
C ARG A 265 -18.89 9.41 19.03
N ALA A 266 -19.82 9.32 19.98
CA ALA A 266 -19.62 9.77 21.35
C ALA A 266 -18.53 8.95 22.07
N TYR A 267 -18.48 7.65 21.81
CA TYR A 267 -17.47 6.77 22.38
C TYR A 267 -16.10 7.00 21.73
N ASN A 268 -16.05 7.18 20.41
CA ASN A 268 -14.84 7.57 19.70
C ASN A 268 -14.28 8.90 20.25
N LYS A 269 -15.14 9.93 20.39
CA LYS A 269 -14.75 11.22 21.00
C LYS A 269 -14.23 11.07 22.42
N TRP A 270 -14.84 10.18 23.21
CA TRP A 270 -14.38 9.89 24.57
C TRP A 270 -13.00 9.23 24.58
N ILE A 271 -12.76 8.22 23.74
CA ILE A 271 -11.45 7.56 23.61
C ILE A 271 -10.40 8.56 23.13
N THR A 272 -10.69 9.35 22.11
CA THR A 272 -9.78 10.37 21.59
C THR A 272 -9.43 11.41 22.65
N SER A 273 -10.40 11.84 23.47
CA SER A 273 -10.14 12.73 24.59
C SER A 273 -9.30 12.08 25.69
N ALA A 274 -9.46 10.78 25.95
CA ALA A 274 -8.69 10.05 26.94
C ALA A 274 -7.26 9.77 26.47
N ALA A 275 -7.09 9.53 25.17
CA ALA A 275 -5.83 9.14 24.53
C ALA A 275 -4.73 10.20 24.61
N HIS A 276 -5.08 11.48 24.67
CA HIS A 276 -4.14 12.61 24.63
C HIS A 276 -3.07 12.44 23.53
N VAL A 277 -3.50 12.00 22.35
CA VAL A 277 -2.67 11.76 21.15
C VAL A 277 -3.05 12.75 20.06
N ASP A 278 -2.05 13.25 19.33
CA ASP A 278 -2.29 14.00 18.10
C ASP A 278 -2.88 13.05 17.05
N ILE A 279 -4.05 13.39 16.52
CA ILE A 279 -4.78 12.53 15.58
C ILE A 279 -3.97 12.26 14.31
N ARG A 280 -3.02 13.14 13.95
CA ARG A 280 -2.11 12.97 12.81
C ARG A 280 -1.23 11.74 12.93
N LEU A 281 -0.86 11.32 14.15
CA LEU A 281 -0.12 10.07 14.37
C LEU A 281 -0.98 8.83 14.05
N ILE A 282 -2.26 8.88 14.40
CA ILE A 282 -3.20 7.79 14.11
C ILE A 282 -3.49 7.75 12.62
N GLU A 283 -3.64 8.92 12.00
CA GLU A 283 -3.79 9.05 10.55
C GLU A 283 -2.56 8.53 9.81
N ALA A 284 -1.34 8.85 10.26
CA ALA A 284 -0.12 8.28 9.70
C ALA A 284 -0.11 6.74 9.79
N LEU A 285 -0.52 6.16 10.93
CA LEU A 285 -0.64 4.70 11.08
C LEU A 285 -1.67 4.08 10.12
N ARG A 286 -2.76 4.79 9.81
CA ARG A 286 -3.75 4.35 8.82
C ARG A 286 -3.18 4.39 7.41
N ARG A 287 -2.49 5.48 7.05
CA ARG A 287 -1.81 5.63 5.75
C ARG A 287 -0.68 4.63 5.56
N CYS A 288 0.02 4.25 6.63
CA CYS A 288 0.97 3.13 6.60
C CYS A 288 0.29 1.81 6.25
N ARG A 289 -0.92 1.57 6.78
CA ARG A 289 -1.68 0.35 6.52
C ARG A 289 -2.24 0.31 5.10
N THR A 290 -2.71 1.44 4.56
CA THR A 290 -3.20 1.55 3.17
C THR A 290 -2.08 1.71 2.15
N ARG A 291 -0.81 1.76 2.59
CA ARG A 291 0.40 2.01 1.78
C ARG A 291 0.47 3.39 1.12
N GLU A 292 -0.37 4.33 1.53
CA GLU A 292 -0.28 5.75 1.13
C GLU A 292 0.96 6.43 1.73
N LEU A 293 1.39 6.01 2.92
CA LEU A 293 2.62 6.44 3.56
C LEU A 293 3.55 5.22 3.70
N SER A 294 4.69 5.24 3.04
CA SER A 294 5.71 4.19 3.14
C SER A 294 7.05 4.79 3.47
N TYR A 295 7.83 4.13 4.34
CA TYR A 295 9.22 4.52 4.58
C TYR A 295 10.02 4.42 3.28
N GLN A 296 10.99 5.32 3.12
CA GLN A 296 11.92 5.40 1.99
C GLN A 296 11.27 5.70 0.61
N LYS A 297 9.96 6.00 0.55
CA LYS A 297 9.24 6.32 -0.69
C LYS A 297 8.62 7.71 -0.58
N GLU A 298 8.87 8.56 -1.59
CA GLU A 298 8.24 9.88 -1.68
C GLU A 298 6.81 9.71 -2.19
N THR A 299 5.84 9.74 -1.26
CA THR A 299 4.41 9.62 -1.57
C THR A 299 3.65 10.93 -1.40
N GLY A 300 4.35 12.06 -1.26
CA GLY A 300 3.75 13.37 -1.00
C GLY A 300 3.14 13.50 0.41
N GLN A 301 3.40 12.53 1.30
CA GLN A 301 2.83 12.48 2.65
C GLN A 301 3.69 13.15 3.72
N ALA A 302 4.90 13.63 3.37
CA ALA A 302 5.80 14.34 4.28
C ALA A 302 5.11 15.49 5.06
N PRO A 303 4.19 16.29 4.47
CA PRO A 303 3.51 17.35 5.21
C PRO A 303 2.66 16.88 6.40
N LEU A 304 2.18 15.63 6.42
CA LEU A 304 1.30 15.13 7.50
C LEU A 304 2.02 15.15 8.86
N LEU A 305 3.19 14.52 8.92
CA LEU A 305 4.00 14.48 10.15
C LEU A 305 5.00 15.64 10.21
N GLY A 306 5.45 16.18 9.07
CA GLY A 306 6.31 17.36 9.02
C GLY A 306 5.62 18.59 9.63
N ALA A 307 4.36 18.87 9.28
CA ALA A 307 3.59 19.95 9.91
C ALA A 307 3.37 19.70 11.41
N MET A 308 3.22 18.45 11.82
CA MET A 308 3.16 18.09 13.24
C MET A 308 4.47 18.41 13.95
N CYS A 309 5.62 18.10 13.34
CA CYS A 309 6.92 18.43 13.92
C CYS A 309 7.05 19.93 14.17
N ASN A 310 6.64 20.76 13.21
CA ASN A 310 6.65 22.22 13.35
C ASN A 310 5.80 22.69 14.54
N ASP A 311 4.59 22.16 14.72
CA ASP A 311 3.70 22.53 15.83
C ASP A 311 4.28 22.22 17.22
N TYR A 312 5.15 21.21 17.32
CA TYR A 312 5.82 20.81 18.56
C TYR A 312 7.26 21.35 18.66
N GLY A 313 7.71 22.20 17.74
CA GLY A 313 9.07 22.75 17.72
C GLY A 313 10.16 21.72 17.41
N LEU A 314 9.83 20.66 16.66
CA LEU A 314 10.74 19.62 16.19
C LEU A 314 11.15 19.86 14.73
N PRO A 315 12.30 19.34 14.26
CA PRO A 315 12.70 19.46 12.86
C PRO A 315 11.68 18.84 11.90
N TYR A 316 11.28 19.58 10.86
CA TYR A 316 10.32 19.11 9.85
C TYR A 316 10.75 17.79 9.21
N GLU A 317 12.05 17.64 8.94
CA GLU A 317 12.65 16.45 8.29
C GLU A 317 12.46 15.16 9.09
N TRP A 318 12.21 15.25 10.40
CA TRP A 318 11.94 14.06 11.22
C TRP A 318 10.58 13.43 10.86
N GLY A 319 9.64 14.23 10.36
CA GLY A 319 8.33 13.79 9.88
C GLY A 319 8.32 13.33 8.42
N ASP A 320 9.45 13.46 7.72
CA ASP A 320 9.60 13.06 6.33
C ASP A 320 9.97 11.55 6.24
N PRO A 321 9.11 10.71 5.62
CA PRO A 321 9.35 9.26 5.51
C PRO A 321 10.52 8.90 4.60
N CYS A 322 10.98 9.81 3.74
CA CYS A 322 12.14 9.63 2.87
C CYS A 322 13.45 9.91 3.60
N LYS A 323 13.45 10.87 4.52
CA LYS A 323 14.65 11.29 5.25
C LYS A 323 14.86 10.52 6.55
N THR A 324 13.80 10.21 7.28
CA THR A 324 13.91 9.66 8.65
C THR A 324 13.21 8.32 8.80
N VAL A 325 14.01 7.25 8.94
CA VAL A 325 13.51 5.87 9.09
C VAL A 325 14.22 5.15 10.24
N PRO A 326 13.50 4.61 11.23
CA PRO A 326 12.06 4.80 11.50
C PRO A 326 11.78 6.19 12.10
N PHE A 327 10.51 6.61 12.12
CA PHE A 327 10.13 7.86 12.79
C PHE A 327 10.60 7.88 14.26
N PRO A 328 11.27 8.95 14.73
CA PRO A 328 11.85 9.03 16.06
C PRO A 328 10.78 9.03 17.15
N CYS A 329 11.16 8.56 18.34
CA CYS A 329 10.26 8.56 19.50
C CYS A 329 9.81 9.95 19.91
N ASP A 330 10.62 10.98 19.67
CA ASP A 330 10.25 12.38 19.95
C ASP A 330 8.98 12.82 19.21
N ILE A 331 8.80 12.40 17.96
CA ILE A 331 7.56 12.64 17.20
C ILE A 331 6.41 11.87 17.85
N VAL A 332 6.59 10.57 18.10
CA VAL A 332 5.55 9.70 18.67
C VAL A 332 5.16 10.12 20.10
N HIS A 333 6.05 10.80 20.80
CA HIS A 333 5.84 11.39 22.12
C HIS A 333 5.44 12.86 22.07
N MET A 334 5.25 13.44 20.89
CA MET A 334 4.83 14.83 20.66
C MET A 334 5.73 15.84 21.38
N GLY A 335 7.04 15.77 21.13
CA GLY A 335 8.05 16.70 21.63
C GLY A 335 8.42 16.50 23.10
N ARG A 336 8.19 15.31 23.67
CA ARG A 336 8.39 15.03 25.11
C ARG A 336 9.65 14.22 25.41
N GLY A 337 10.59 14.18 24.46
CA GLY A 337 11.84 13.44 24.57
C GLY A 337 11.77 12.00 24.02
N PRO A 338 12.93 11.34 23.86
CA PRO A 338 13.02 10.03 23.21
C PRO A 338 12.62 8.86 24.13
N SER A 339 12.61 9.05 25.46
CA SER A 339 12.37 7.96 26.41
C SER A 339 10.90 7.53 26.46
N CYS A 340 10.66 6.28 26.08
CA CYS A 340 9.34 5.65 26.15
C CYS A 340 8.86 5.45 27.59
N GLU A 341 9.77 5.12 28.51
CA GLU A 341 9.47 4.90 29.94
C GLU A 341 9.05 6.20 30.62
N TYR A 342 9.75 7.30 30.37
CA TYR A 342 9.39 8.61 30.88
C TYR A 342 8.01 9.05 30.35
N HIS A 343 7.79 8.88 29.04
CA HIS A 343 6.51 9.21 28.42
C HIS A 343 5.36 8.35 28.96
N ALA A 344 5.60 7.06 29.23
CA ALA A 344 4.63 6.14 29.84
C ALA A 344 4.22 6.59 31.25
N TRP A 345 5.17 6.95 32.11
CA TRP A 345 4.90 7.49 33.44
C TRP A 345 4.13 8.81 33.39
N ARG A 346 4.53 9.71 32.50
CA ARG A 346 3.84 10.99 32.33
C ARG A 346 2.40 10.80 31.85
N ARG A 347 2.18 9.87 30.92
CA ARG A 347 0.83 9.49 30.45
C ARG A 347 -0.02 8.89 31.57
N PHE A 348 0.58 8.07 32.43
CA PHE A 348 -0.12 7.50 33.59
C PHE A 348 -0.68 8.64 34.46
N TRP A 349 0.17 9.59 34.84
CA TRP A 349 -0.22 10.71 35.70
C TRP A 349 -1.31 11.59 35.07
N LEU A 350 -1.16 11.96 33.79
CA LEU A 350 -2.14 12.78 33.08
C LEU A 350 -3.49 12.06 32.96
N SER A 351 -3.47 10.77 32.61
CA SER A 351 -4.67 9.96 32.47
C SER A 351 -5.34 9.70 33.81
N TRP A 352 -4.57 9.48 34.87
CA TRP A 352 -5.08 9.34 36.23
C TRP A 352 -5.78 10.62 36.69
N LYS A 353 -5.14 11.78 36.52
CA LYS A 353 -5.73 13.10 36.85
C LYS A 353 -7.02 13.36 36.06
N TRP A 354 -7.01 13.08 34.76
CA TRP A 354 -8.19 13.23 33.90
C TRP A 354 -9.34 12.31 34.34
N SER A 355 -9.02 11.05 34.65
CA SER A 355 -10.00 10.06 35.13
C SER A 355 -10.57 10.46 36.49
N MET A 356 -9.75 11.03 37.38
CA MET A 356 -10.20 11.53 38.68
C MET A 356 -11.27 12.61 38.55
N TYR A 357 -11.18 13.51 37.57
CA TYR A 357 -12.23 14.51 37.32
C TYR A 357 -13.57 13.90 36.92
N THR A 358 -13.57 12.68 36.38
CA THR A 358 -14.78 11.98 35.94
C THR A 358 -15.34 11.07 37.05
N TYR A 359 -14.48 10.29 37.72
CA TYR A 359 -14.92 9.32 38.72
C TYR A 359 -15.19 9.91 40.10
N LEU A 360 -14.49 10.97 40.50
CA LEU A 360 -14.66 11.56 41.83
C LEU A 360 -16.07 12.16 42.03
N PRO A 361 -16.63 12.97 41.10
CA PRO A 361 -18.00 13.48 41.26
C PRO A 361 -19.04 12.37 41.36
N LEU A 362 -18.90 11.31 40.54
CA LEU A 362 -19.81 10.18 40.55
C LEU A 362 -19.73 9.38 41.86
N ALA A 363 -18.50 9.12 42.33
CA ALA A 363 -18.28 8.42 43.61
C ALA A 363 -18.86 9.22 44.78
N LEU A 364 -18.68 10.54 44.80
CA LEU A 364 -19.27 11.43 45.80
C LEU A 364 -20.80 11.42 45.73
N ALA A 365 -21.37 11.52 44.52
CA ALA A 365 -22.82 11.52 44.32
C ALA A 365 -23.49 10.22 44.80
N LEU A 366 -22.84 9.07 44.61
CA LEU A 366 -23.35 7.79 45.10
C LEU A 366 -23.33 7.68 46.63
N GLN A 367 -22.38 8.34 47.29
CA GLN A 367 -22.30 8.38 48.75
C GLN A 367 -23.30 9.35 49.41
N LEU A 368 -23.92 10.26 48.65
CA LEU A 368 -25.03 11.10 49.13
C LEU A 368 -26.25 10.29 49.58
N ARG A 369 -26.34 9.01 49.20
CA ARG A 369 -27.42 8.10 49.62
C ARG A 369 -27.37 7.73 51.11
N LYS A 370 -26.19 7.74 51.74
CA LYS A 370 -25.97 7.49 53.18
C LYS A 370 -24.71 8.21 53.67
N PRO A 371 -24.80 9.49 54.08
CA PRO A 371 -23.63 10.28 54.45
C PRO A 371 -22.98 9.77 55.76
N ASN A 372 -21.66 9.56 55.74
CA ASN A 372 -20.84 9.20 56.92
C ASN A 372 -19.43 9.79 56.75
N ARG A 373 -18.69 10.13 57.82
CA ARG A 373 -17.29 10.63 57.72
C ARG A 373 -16.35 9.67 56.99
N ASN A 374 -16.59 8.36 57.10
CA ASN A 374 -15.85 7.34 56.34
C ASN A 374 -16.27 7.24 54.86
N SER A 375 -17.43 7.80 54.47
CA SER A 375 -17.92 7.73 53.09
C SER A 375 -17.11 8.61 52.13
N LEU A 376 -16.57 9.75 52.61
CA LEU A 376 -15.68 10.61 51.82
C LEU A 376 -14.35 9.91 51.51
N ARG A 377 -13.71 9.29 52.52
CA ARG A 377 -12.49 8.49 52.32
C ARG A 377 -12.76 7.34 51.36
N THR A 378 -13.88 6.64 51.54
CA THR A 378 -14.30 5.54 50.66
C THR A 378 -14.53 6.01 49.23
N ALA A 379 -15.17 7.17 49.02
CA ALA A 379 -15.34 7.77 47.70
C ALA A 379 -14.01 8.12 47.05
N LEU A 380 -13.10 8.74 47.80
CA LEU A 380 -11.77 9.12 47.31
C LEU A 380 -10.95 7.89 46.91
N PHE A 381 -10.87 6.87 47.78
CA PHE A 381 -10.17 5.62 47.48
C PHE A 381 -10.81 4.87 46.31
N SER A 382 -12.14 4.82 46.24
CA SER A 382 -12.84 4.18 45.12
C SER A 382 -12.57 4.90 43.80
N ALA A 383 -12.62 6.23 43.79
CA ALA A 383 -12.31 7.05 42.61
C ALA A 383 -10.85 6.90 42.22
N ALA A 384 -9.92 6.97 43.18
CA ALA A 384 -8.49 6.78 42.95
C ALA A 384 -8.16 5.40 42.38
N ARG A 385 -8.81 4.33 42.88
CA ARG A 385 -8.65 2.96 42.38
C ARG A 385 -9.11 2.83 40.93
N SER A 386 -10.30 3.35 40.60
CA SER A 386 -10.82 3.32 39.23
C SER A 386 -9.97 4.17 38.28
N SER A 387 -9.50 5.33 38.72
CA SER A 387 -8.60 6.19 37.95
C SER A 387 -7.23 5.55 37.74
N ALA A 388 -6.70 4.83 38.73
CA ALA A 388 -5.44 4.09 38.62
C ALA A 388 -5.58 2.94 37.62
N PHE A 389 -6.71 2.22 37.64
CA PHE A 389 -7.00 1.19 36.65
C PHE A 389 -7.00 1.76 35.23
N LEU A 390 -7.76 2.82 34.97
CA LEU A 390 -7.84 3.43 33.63
C LEU A 390 -6.49 4.04 33.20
N GLY A 391 -5.80 4.73 34.12
CA GLY A 391 -4.47 5.28 33.85
C GLY A 391 -3.45 4.20 33.52
N THR A 392 -3.44 3.08 34.24
CA THR A 392 -2.56 1.94 33.96
C THR A 392 -2.88 1.31 32.62
N TYR A 393 -4.16 1.13 32.29
CA TYR A 393 -4.59 0.60 31.00
C TYR A 393 -4.08 1.46 29.84
N ILE A 394 -4.29 2.78 29.89
CA ILE A 394 -3.81 3.71 28.85
C ILE A 394 -2.29 3.63 28.74
N THR A 395 -1.57 3.65 29.87
CA THR A 395 -0.11 3.57 29.88
C THR A 395 0.41 2.27 29.27
N LEU A 396 -0.12 1.11 29.68
CA LEU A 396 0.31 -0.18 29.15
C LEU A 396 0.01 -0.31 27.66
N PHE A 397 -1.14 0.19 27.21
CA PHE A 397 -1.51 0.19 25.81
C PHE A 397 -0.50 0.99 24.95
N TYR A 398 -0.23 2.24 25.31
CA TYR A 398 0.69 3.10 24.56
C TYR A 398 2.15 2.68 24.69
N TYR A 399 2.55 2.20 25.87
CA TYR A 399 3.87 1.61 26.06
C TYR A 399 4.02 0.35 25.20
N GLY A 400 2.98 -0.48 25.08
CA GLY A 400 2.94 -1.63 24.17
C GLY A 400 3.15 -1.24 22.70
N VAL A 401 2.53 -0.16 22.23
CA VAL A 401 2.75 0.37 20.87
C VAL A 401 4.22 0.80 20.69
N CYS A 402 4.79 1.52 21.66
CA CYS A 402 6.18 1.95 21.58
C CYS A 402 7.15 0.77 21.62
N LEU A 403 6.91 -0.19 22.52
CA LEU A 403 7.68 -1.41 22.69
C LEU A 403 7.65 -2.27 21.41
N GLY A 404 6.46 -2.43 20.81
CA GLY A 404 6.26 -3.10 19.53
C GLY A 404 7.02 -2.41 18.41
N ARG A 405 6.96 -1.07 18.31
CA ARG A 405 7.67 -0.33 17.27
C ARG A 405 9.19 -0.39 17.40
N THR A 406 9.71 -0.27 18.62
CA THR A 406 11.14 0.06 18.85
C THR A 406 12.01 -1.12 19.28
N ARG A 407 11.47 -2.05 20.07
CA ARG A 407 12.25 -3.14 20.66
C ARG A 407 11.81 -4.49 20.12
N ILE A 408 10.53 -4.82 20.24
CA ILE A 408 10.06 -6.19 19.98
C ILE A 408 9.78 -6.42 18.48
N GLY A 409 9.08 -5.52 17.82
CA GLY A 409 8.65 -5.68 16.42
C GLY A 409 9.80 -5.88 15.44
N PRO A 410 10.85 -5.02 15.44
CA PRO A 410 12.00 -5.21 14.56
C PRO A 410 12.75 -6.52 14.77
N HIS A 411 12.69 -7.12 15.96
CA HIS A 411 13.32 -8.42 16.26
C HIS A 411 12.42 -9.61 15.90
N LEU A 412 11.08 -9.47 15.99
CA LEU A 412 10.14 -10.54 15.67
C LEU A 412 9.77 -10.63 14.18
N LEU A 413 9.63 -9.48 13.51
CA LEU A 413 9.24 -9.40 12.10
C LEU A 413 10.47 -9.30 11.17
N GLY A 414 11.67 -9.27 11.76
CA GLY A 414 12.92 -8.95 11.06
C GLY A 414 13.05 -7.45 10.78
N LYS A 415 14.30 -6.98 10.69
CA LYS A 415 14.64 -5.76 9.93
C LYS A 415 14.78 -6.06 8.43
N ASP A 416 14.59 -7.33 8.08
CA ASP A 416 14.83 -7.91 6.78
C ASP A 416 13.72 -7.50 5.81
N GLY A 417 13.81 -6.26 5.33
CA GLY A 417 13.48 -6.06 3.94
C GLY A 417 14.39 -6.97 3.14
N LYS A 418 13.89 -8.15 2.73
CA LYS A 418 14.29 -8.72 1.44
C LYS A 418 14.07 -7.59 0.45
N SER A 419 15.11 -6.82 0.16
CA SER A 419 14.99 -5.62 -0.65
C SER A 419 14.99 -6.09 -2.09
N ILE A 420 13.83 -6.57 -2.55
CA ILE A 420 13.52 -6.67 -3.96
C ILE A 420 12.98 -5.30 -4.34
N THR A 421 13.81 -4.52 -4.99
CA THR A 421 13.49 -3.14 -5.38
C THR A 421 13.37 -3.12 -6.90
N PRO A 422 12.19 -2.78 -7.46
CA PRO A 422 12.07 -2.53 -8.89
C PRO A 422 13.04 -1.43 -9.32
N VAL A 423 13.70 -1.62 -10.45
CA VAL A 423 14.62 -0.66 -11.09
C VAL A 423 13.96 -0.15 -12.37
N GLU A 424 14.11 1.14 -12.67
CA GLU A 424 13.49 1.78 -13.84
C GLU A 424 11.96 1.54 -13.96
N TYR A 425 11.26 1.55 -12.82
CA TYR A 425 9.82 1.31 -12.77
C TYR A 425 9.01 2.61 -12.57
N ILE A 426 8.16 2.89 -13.55
CA ILE A 426 7.15 3.97 -13.56
C ILE A 426 5.75 3.35 -13.45
N GLU A 427 5.06 3.61 -12.35
CA GLU A 427 3.76 2.98 -12.01
C GLU A 427 2.64 3.24 -13.06
N HIS A 428 2.74 4.32 -13.83
CA HIS A 428 1.76 4.70 -14.84
C HIS A 428 2.35 4.77 -16.26
N CYS A 429 3.29 3.89 -16.59
CA CYS A 429 3.79 3.78 -17.96
C CYS A 429 2.63 3.41 -18.91
N PRO A 430 2.39 4.17 -19.99
CA PRO A 430 1.30 3.90 -20.94
C PRO A 430 1.61 2.72 -21.87
N PHE A 431 2.82 2.15 -21.80
CA PHE A 431 3.28 1.04 -22.62
C PHE A 431 3.63 -0.16 -21.73
N PRO A 432 3.44 -1.41 -22.21
CA PRO A 432 4.01 -2.57 -21.56
C PRO A 432 5.53 -2.44 -21.46
N TYR A 433 6.12 -2.76 -20.30
CA TYR A 433 7.57 -2.75 -20.13
C TYR A 433 8.24 -3.79 -21.01
N ASN A 434 9.43 -3.47 -21.53
CA ASN A 434 10.25 -4.45 -22.25
C ASN A 434 10.76 -5.55 -21.30
N ASN A 435 11.17 -5.17 -20.09
CA ASN A 435 11.66 -6.08 -19.06
C ASN A 435 11.21 -5.61 -17.68
N PHE A 436 11.00 -6.56 -16.77
CA PHE A 436 10.86 -6.29 -15.34
C PHE A 436 12.22 -6.46 -14.67
N ILE A 437 12.76 -5.38 -14.09
CA ILE A 437 14.11 -5.37 -13.53
C ILE A 437 14.02 -5.18 -12.02
N TYR A 438 14.69 -6.04 -11.27
CA TYR A 438 14.71 -6.02 -9.81
C TYR A 438 16.13 -6.05 -9.28
N LYS A 439 16.47 -5.10 -8.41
CA LYS A 439 17.62 -5.20 -7.53
C LYS A 439 17.25 -6.07 -6.35
N VAL A 440 17.99 -7.16 -6.14
CA VAL A 440 17.72 -8.14 -5.09
C VAL A 440 18.88 -8.19 -4.12
N ALA A 441 18.63 -7.76 -2.88
CA ALA A 441 19.55 -7.99 -1.75
C ALA A 441 19.34 -9.39 -1.19
N LEU A 442 20.40 -10.20 -1.18
CA LEU A 442 20.40 -11.58 -0.73
C LEU A 442 20.63 -11.66 0.78
N SER A 443 19.98 -12.63 1.43
CA SER A 443 20.11 -12.86 2.89
C SER A 443 21.49 -13.36 3.30
N SER A 444 22.23 -13.94 2.36
CA SER A 444 23.61 -14.39 2.49
C SER A 444 24.29 -14.28 1.13
N PRO A 445 25.61 -14.03 1.06
CA PRO A 445 26.33 -13.98 -0.20
C PRO A 445 26.16 -15.28 -1.00
N ALA A 446 25.76 -15.18 -2.27
CA ALA A 446 25.64 -16.31 -3.19
C ALA A 446 27.01 -16.61 -3.83
N THR A 447 27.49 -17.83 -3.63
CA THR A 447 28.73 -18.36 -4.22
C THR A 447 28.45 -19.15 -5.51
N ALA A 448 29.50 -19.60 -6.21
CA ALA A 448 29.38 -20.38 -7.44
C ALA A 448 28.46 -21.61 -7.29
N GLU A 449 28.49 -22.30 -6.14
CA GLU A 449 27.63 -23.46 -5.85
C GLU A 449 26.13 -23.15 -5.99
N HIS A 450 25.71 -21.92 -5.70
CA HIS A 450 24.31 -21.51 -5.77
C HIS A 450 23.82 -21.37 -7.22
N PHE A 451 24.70 -20.95 -8.12
CA PHE A 451 24.38 -20.78 -9.54
C PHE A 451 24.56 -22.08 -10.34
N THR A 452 25.54 -22.91 -9.97
CA THR A 452 25.80 -24.21 -10.63
C THR A 452 24.70 -25.25 -10.41
N ARG A 453 24.05 -25.25 -9.24
CA ARG A 453 22.96 -26.20 -8.92
C ARG A 453 21.71 -26.00 -9.79
N ALA A 454 21.56 -24.83 -10.42
CA ALA A 454 20.46 -24.52 -11.33
C ALA A 454 20.69 -25.00 -12.78
N GLY A 455 21.82 -25.66 -13.05
CA GLY A 455 22.33 -25.97 -14.38
C GLY A 455 23.36 -24.92 -14.81
N HIS A 456 24.52 -25.35 -15.29
CA HIS A 456 25.46 -24.42 -15.92
C HIS A 456 24.94 -24.09 -17.31
N TYR A 457 24.51 -22.84 -17.49
CA TYR A 457 24.18 -22.29 -18.80
C TYR A 457 25.45 -21.71 -19.43
N ALA A 458 25.63 -21.93 -20.73
CA ALA A 458 26.75 -21.35 -21.46
C ALA A 458 26.75 -19.82 -21.36
N CYS A 459 27.91 -19.22 -21.60
CA CYS A 459 28.11 -17.77 -21.50
C CYS A 459 27.84 -17.15 -20.11
N THR A 460 27.88 -17.96 -19.04
CA THR A 460 27.84 -17.49 -17.65
C THR A 460 29.24 -17.32 -17.05
N VAL A 461 29.37 -16.43 -16.07
CA VAL A 461 30.60 -16.19 -15.32
C VAL A 461 30.39 -16.58 -13.87
N SER A 462 31.38 -17.21 -13.24
CA SER A 462 31.30 -17.49 -11.79
C SER A 462 31.33 -16.19 -10.99
N PRO A 463 30.53 -16.08 -9.91
CA PRO A 463 30.66 -14.96 -8.98
C PRO A 463 32.04 -14.95 -8.31
N PRO A 464 32.46 -13.82 -7.71
CA PRO A 464 33.66 -13.76 -6.89
C PRO A 464 33.66 -14.80 -5.77
N SER A 465 34.86 -15.20 -5.31
CA SER A 465 35.04 -16.25 -4.29
C SER A 465 34.32 -15.97 -2.97
N GLU A 466 34.25 -14.70 -2.60
CA GLU A 466 33.57 -14.15 -1.43
C GLU A 466 32.05 -14.16 -1.56
N GLY A 467 31.52 -14.46 -2.76
CA GLY A 467 30.11 -14.46 -3.09
C GLY A 467 29.56 -13.06 -3.38
N VAL A 468 28.35 -13.01 -3.93
CA VAL A 468 27.62 -11.77 -4.22
C VAL A 468 26.45 -11.59 -3.27
N SER A 469 26.34 -10.43 -2.64
CA SER A 469 25.22 -10.11 -1.72
C SER A 469 24.07 -9.38 -2.40
N THR A 470 24.31 -8.83 -3.60
CA THR A 470 23.30 -8.11 -4.38
C THR A 470 23.41 -8.53 -5.84
N VAL A 471 22.26 -8.77 -6.47
CA VAL A 471 22.16 -9.11 -7.89
C VAL A 471 21.05 -8.29 -8.55
N ILE A 472 21.12 -8.14 -9.86
CA ILE A 472 19.99 -7.72 -10.69
C ILE A 472 19.32 -8.97 -11.26
N VAL A 473 18.00 -9.05 -11.13
CA VAL A 473 17.16 -10.04 -11.79
C VAL A 473 16.33 -9.33 -12.84
N ARG A 474 16.48 -9.72 -14.10
CA ARG A 474 15.75 -9.16 -15.24
C ARG A 474 14.86 -10.23 -15.85
N LEU A 475 13.57 -9.95 -15.99
CA LEU A 475 12.57 -10.83 -16.59
C LEU A 475 12.10 -10.22 -17.92
N SER A 476 12.22 -10.97 -19.02
CA SER A 476 11.81 -10.51 -20.35
C SER A 476 10.30 -10.61 -20.51
N ASN A 477 9.66 -9.47 -20.72
CA ASN A 477 8.22 -9.40 -20.86
C ASN A 477 7.79 -9.86 -22.26
N SER A 478 7.12 -11.02 -22.34
CA SER A 478 6.70 -11.60 -23.62
C SER A 478 5.60 -10.79 -24.34
N ILE A 479 4.91 -9.88 -23.64
CA ILE A 479 3.87 -9.02 -24.22
C ILE A 479 4.39 -7.62 -24.59
N ALA A 480 5.71 -7.38 -24.51
CA ALA A 480 6.32 -6.14 -24.96
C ALA A 480 6.05 -5.92 -26.47
N MET A 481 5.62 -4.71 -26.83
CA MET A 481 5.24 -4.39 -28.21
C MET A 481 6.46 -4.42 -29.14
N GLY A 482 6.33 -5.07 -30.30
CA GLY A 482 7.38 -5.10 -31.32
C GLY A 482 8.62 -5.94 -30.98
N MET A 483 8.61 -6.68 -29.86
CA MET A 483 9.74 -7.50 -29.44
C MET A 483 9.59 -8.94 -29.93
N ASN A 484 10.61 -9.46 -30.59
CA ASN A 484 10.78 -10.87 -30.87
C ASN A 484 11.41 -11.58 -29.66
N ASN A 485 10.74 -12.61 -29.15
CA ASN A 485 11.16 -13.32 -27.95
C ASN A 485 11.78 -14.70 -28.24
N THR A 486 11.96 -15.08 -29.51
CA THR A 486 12.49 -16.41 -29.90
C THR A 486 13.81 -16.76 -29.21
N ASN A 487 14.74 -15.80 -29.15
CA ASN A 487 16.10 -15.95 -28.63
C ASN A 487 16.57 -14.68 -27.90
N ARG A 488 15.65 -13.92 -27.31
CA ARG A 488 15.93 -12.58 -26.79
C ARG A 488 16.89 -12.56 -25.60
N VAL A 489 16.71 -13.50 -24.67
CA VAL A 489 17.59 -13.62 -23.50
C VAL A 489 18.98 -14.09 -23.94
N GLU A 490 19.02 -15.08 -24.83
CA GLU A 490 20.24 -15.60 -25.43
C GLU A 490 21.02 -14.49 -26.15
N ASN A 491 20.31 -13.62 -26.87
CA ASN A 491 20.87 -12.48 -27.58
C ASN A 491 21.56 -11.51 -26.62
N GLU A 492 20.88 -11.07 -25.55
CA GLU A 492 21.44 -10.16 -24.53
C GLU A 492 22.69 -10.77 -23.87
N VAL A 493 22.62 -12.05 -23.50
CA VAL A 493 23.73 -12.77 -22.86
C VAL A 493 24.92 -12.88 -23.81
N ALA A 494 24.70 -13.30 -25.05
CA ALA A 494 25.76 -13.42 -26.06
C ALA A 494 26.40 -12.07 -26.39
N ALA A 495 25.59 -11.02 -26.58
CA ALA A 495 26.07 -9.66 -26.85
C ALA A 495 26.93 -9.13 -25.70
N THR A 496 26.52 -9.40 -24.45
CA THR A 496 27.31 -9.07 -23.24
C THR A 496 28.68 -9.75 -23.26
N VAL A 497 28.77 -11.03 -23.68
CA VAL A 497 30.07 -11.73 -23.80
C VAL A 497 30.98 -11.06 -24.82
N VAL A 498 30.45 -10.78 -26.02
CA VAL A 498 31.21 -10.13 -27.10
C VAL A 498 31.69 -8.74 -26.66
N ALA A 499 30.81 -7.96 -26.04
CA ALA A 499 31.13 -6.63 -25.52
C ALA A 499 32.22 -6.67 -24.44
N ARG A 500 32.12 -7.59 -23.46
CA ARG A 500 33.13 -7.79 -22.42
C ARG A 500 34.49 -8.15 -23.00
N GLN A 501 34.51 -9.04 -23.99
CA GLN A 501 35.74 -9.43 -24.67
C GLN A 501 36.38 -8.24 -25.38
N ALA A 502 35.59 -7.46 -26.14
CA ALA A 502 36.08 -6.29 -26.85
C ALA A 502 36.67 -5.23 -25.91
N LEU A 503 36.04 -5.00 -24.75
CA LEU A 503 36.46 -3.98 -23.79
C LEU A 503 37.62 -4.41 -22.87
N SER A 504 37.89 -5.72 -22.77
CA SER A 504 38.90 -6.27 -21.86
C SER A 504 40.33 -5.79 -22.12
N ALA A 505 40.68 -5.52 -23.39
CA ALA A 505 42.02 -5.10 -23.79
C ALA A 505 42.18 -3.59 -23.96
N VAL A 506 41.09 -2.82 -23.83
CA VAL A 506 41.10 -1.37 -24.08
C VAL A 506 41.83 -0.65 -22.95
N GLU A 507 42.79 0.21 -23.31
CA GLU A 507 43.54 1.05 -22.38
C GLU A 507 44.05 0.29 -21.14
N CYS A 508 44.73 -0.85 -21.35
CA CYS A 508 45.24 -1.71 -20.27
C CYS A 508 44.14 -2.25 -19.32
N GLY A 509 42.97 -2.56 -19.86
CA GLY A 509 41.85 -3.13 -19.11
C GLY A 509 41.01 -2.11 -18.35
N LYS A 510 41.15 -0.82 -18.66
CA LYS A 510 40.41 0.29 -18.04
C LYS A 510 38.89 0.12 -18.09
N TYR A 511 38.38 -0.58 -19.12
CA TYR A 511 36.95 -0.83 -19.33
C TYR A 511 36.57 -2.31 -19.20
N ALA A 512 37.46 -3.16 -18.68
CA ALA A 512 37.22 -4.61 -18.62
C ALA A 512 36.03 -5.02 -17.73
N SER A 513 35.59 -4.15 -16.83
CA SER A 513 34.53 -4.41 -15.85
C SER A 513 33.27 -3.57 -16.03
N ILE A 514 33.12 -2.79 -17.10
CA ILE A 514 31.94 -1.90 -17.24
C ILE A 514 30.69 -2.62 -17.76
N VAL A 515 30.83 -3.77 -18.41
CA VAL A 515 29.66 -4.56 -18.81
C VAL A 515 29.39 -5.60 -17.71
N PRO A 516 28.17 -5.74 -17.18
CA PRO A 516 27.88 -6.63 -16.04
C PRO A 516 28.20 -8.09 -16.35
N ARG A 517 28.60 -8.86 -15.33
CA ARG A 517 28.68 -10.32 -15.43
C ARG A 517 27.28 -10.93 -15.37
N VAL A 518 27.03 -11.95 -16.20
CA VAL A 518 25.83 -12.78 -16.11
C VAL A 518 26.16 -14.03 -15.30
N TYR A 519 25.45 -14.25 -14.21
CA TYR A 519 25.65 -15.39 -13.30
C TYR A 519 24.76 -16.58 -13.67
N ALA A 520 23.55 -16.33 -14.14
CA ALA A 520 22.61 -17.35 -14.60
C ALA A 520 21.59 -16.73 -15.55
N TRP A 521 20.99 -17.53 -16.42
CA TRP A 521 19.91 -17.09 -17.30
C TRP A 521 19.07 -18.29 -17.78
N LYS A 522 17.89 -18.00 -18.32
CA LYS A 522 17.03 -18.98 -19.00
C LYS A 522 16.23 -18.28 -20.10
N GLY A 523 16.18 -18.90 -21.29
CA GLY A 523 15.32 -18.47 -22.39
C GLY A 523 13.83 -18.50 -22.04
N ALA A 524 13.02 -17.75 -22.79
CA ALA A 524 11.57 -17.73 -22.61
C ALA A 524 10.91 -19.02 -23.09
N GLU A 525 9.88 -19.49 -22.38
CA GLU A 525 9.04 -20.61 -22.82
C GLU A 525 7.91 -20.08 -23.70
N LEU A 526 8.12 -20.08 -25.02
CA LEU A 526 7.17 -19.49 -25.99
C LEU A 526 5.75 -20.07 -25.90
N GLU A 527 5.62 -21.35 -25.54
CA GLU A 527 4.32 -22.02 -25.35
C GLU A 527 3.51 -21.45 -24.17
N LYS A 528 4.18 -20.79 -23.22
CA LYS A 528 3.60 -20.14 -22.04
C LYS A 528 3.69 -18.62 -22.12
N ALA A 529 3.77 -18.06 -23.33
CA ALA A 529 3.73 -16.63 -23.54
C ALA A 529 2.52 -16.01 -22.81
N CYS A 530 2.74 -14.85 -22.18
CA CYS A 530 1.78 -14.11 -21.35
C CYS A 530 1.54 -14.65 -19.93
N VAL A 531 2.23 -15.72 -19.51
CA VAL A 531 2.25 -16.21 -18.12
C VAL A 531 3.64 -15.97 -17.52
N GLU A 532 3.71 -15.41 -16.32
CA GLU A 532 4.99 -15.07 -15.65
C GLU A 532 5.95 -16.27 -15.55
N ASP A 533 5.42 -17.49 -15.36
CA ASP A 533 6.21 -18.73 -15.32
C ASP A 533 6.96 -19.03 -16.63
N GLY A 534 6.50 -18.48 -17.75
CA GLY A 534 7.10 -18.63 -19.08
C GLY A 534 8.11 -17.53 -19.44
N PHE A 535 8.29 -16.52 -18.60
CA PHE A 535 9.22 -15.43 -18.90
C PHE A 535 10.67 -15.93 -18.93
N GLY A 536 11.40 -15.48 -19.95
CA GLY A 536 12.85 -15.58 -19.96
C GLY A 536 13.44 -14.67 -18.89
N TRP A 537 14.61 -15.02 -18.36
CA TRP A 537 15.22 -14.26 -17.28
C TRP A 537 16.75 -14.32 -17.27
N THR A 538 17.35 -13.32 -16.65
CA THR A 538 18.78 -13.27 -16.34
C THR A 538 18.99 -12.85 -14.89
N VAL A 539 20.08 -13.35 -14.30
CA VAL A 539 20.62 -12.91 -13.01
C VAL A 539 22.04 -12.40 -13.26
N MET A 540 22.26 -11.13 -12.98
CA MET A 540 23.50 -10.44 -13.34
C MET A 540 24.06 -9.59 -12.18
N GLU A 541 25.31 -9.18 -12.35
CA GLU A 541 26.04 -8.29 -11.46
C GLU A 541 25.32 -6.96 -11.24
N PHE A 542 25.23 -6.54 -9.98
CA PHE A 542 24.77 -5.19 -9.66
C PHE A 542 25.91 -4.19 -9.90
N MET A 543 25.71 -3.30 -10.87
CA MET A 543 26.69 -2.27 -11.20
C MET A 543 26.45 -1.00 -10.36
N GLU A 544 27.51 -0.47 -9.76
CA GLU A 544 27.43 0.77 -8.97
C GLU A 544 27.60 2.02 -9.84
N GLY A 545 26.79 3.04 -9.56
CA GLY A 545 26.89 4.36 -10.18
C GLY A 545 25.55 5.09 -10.22
N GLN A 546 25.56 6.30 -10.77
CA GLN A 546 24.38 7.11 -11.07
C GLN A 546 24.11 7.07 -12.57
N ALA A 547 22.84 7.13 -12.98
CA ALA A 547 22.47 7.17 -14.40
C ALA A 547 23.15 8.38 -15.08
N LEU A 548 23.90 8.12 -16.15
CA LEU A 548 24.77 9.13 -16.76
C LEU A 548 23.96 10.26 -17.38
N ASP A 549 22.82 9.97 -18.02
CA ASP A 549 21.91 10.96 -18.63
C ASP A 549 21.40 12.02 -17.62
N GLN A 550 21.21 11.63 -16.36
CA GLN A 550 20.74 12.53 -15.31
C GLN A 550 21.84 13.49 -14.86
N VAL A 551 23.04 12.96 -14.60
CA VAL A 551 24.16 13.78 -14.13
C VAL A 551 24.81 14.58 -15.24
N PHE A 552 24.78 14.11 -16.49
CA PHE A 552 25.43 14.74 -17.63
C PHE A 552 24.87 16.14 -17.91
N LYS A 553 23.55 16.33 -17.75
CA LYS A 553 22.87 17.62 -17.97
C LYS A 553 23.45 18.74 -17.12
N GLU A 554 23.82 18.45 -15.87
CA GLU A 554 24.34 19.42 -14.90
C GLU A 554 25.85 19.67 -15.03
N MET A 555 26.55 18.94 -15.91
CA MET A 555 27.99 19.08 -16.08
C MET A 555 28.38 20.32 -16.90
N ASP A 556 29.50 20.92 -16.54
CA ASP A 556 30.17 21.93 -17.39
C ASP A 556 30.71 21.31 -18.69
N THR A 557 30.96 22.17 -19.67
CA THR A 557 31.42 21.77 -21.02
C THR A 557 32.68 20.91 -20.99
N VAL A 558 33.65 21.22 -20.12
CA VAL A 558 34.91 20.46 -20.03
C VAL A 558 34.67 19.03 -19.55
N LYS A 559 33.81 18.86 -18.53
CA LYS A 559 33.40 17.54 -18.06
C LYS A 559 32.61 16.79 -19.13
N LYS A 560 31.68 17.45 -19.82
CA LYS A 560 30.90 16.84 -20.91
C LYS A 560 31.82 16.31 -22.00
N GLN A 561 32.75 17.12 -22.49
CA GLN A 561 33.73 16.72 -23.52
C GLN A 561 34.59 15.52 -23.08
N ARG A 562 35.04 15.50 -21.82
CA ARG A 562 35.78 14.35 -21.28
C ARG A 562 34.94 13.07 -21.29
N ILE A 563 33.69 13.14 -20.83
CA ILE A 563 32.80 11.98 -20.79
C ILE A 563 32.47 11.49 -22.20
N VAL A 564 32.13 12.40 -23.12
CA VAL A 564 31.94 12.08 -24.54
C VAL A 564 33.16 11.35 -25.11
N GLY A 565 34.37 11.78 -24.74
CA GLY A 565 35.61 11.06 -25.08
C GLY A 565 35.66 9.62 -24.56
N GLU A 566 35.26 9.39 -23.31
CA GLU A 566 35.20 8.03 -22.75
C GLU A 566 34.12 7.17 -23.43
N VAL A 567 32.93 7.73 -23.67
CA VAL A 567 31.84 7.05 -24.39
C VAL A 567 32.29 6.65 -25.79
N ALA A 568 32.97 7.56 -26.51
CA ALA A 568 33.51 7.32 -27.85
C ALA A 568 34.60 6.23 -27.86
N CYS A 569 35.44 6.17 -26.82
CA CYS A 569 36.44 5.10 -26.67
C CYS A 569 35.78 3.72 -26.51
N VAL A 570 34.75 3.62 -25.65
CA VAL A 570 33.97 2.40 -25.45
C VAL A 570 33.28 1.99 -26.75
N PHE A 571 32.62 2.92 -27.44
CA PHE A 571 31.96 2.66 -28.71
C PHE A 571 32.94 2.17 -29.80
N ALA A 572 34.06 2.87 -29.99
CA ALA A 572 35.07 2.50 -30.98
C ALA A 572 35.66 1.10 -30.73
N ALA A 573 35.74 0.67 -29.46
CA ALA A 573 36.15 -0.68 -29.11
C ALA A 573 35.09 -1.73 -29.48
N LEU A 574 33.81 -1.47 -29.21
CA LEU A 574 32.71 -2.37 -29.60
C LEU A 574 32.61 -2.52 -31.12
N GLN A 575 32.79 -1.45 -31.87
CA GLN A 575 32.77 -1.50 -33.34
C GLN A 575 33.89 -2.40 -33.90
N LYS A 576 35.00 -2.56 -33.17
CA LYS A 576 36.15 -3.42 -33.52
C LYS A 576 36.06 -4.80 -32.87
N ALA A 577 34.95 -5.13 -32.22
CA ALA A 577 34.79 -6.41 -31.54
C ALA A 577 34.96 -7.56 -32.53
N LYS A 578 35.77 -8.55 -32.15
CA LYS A 578 35.87 -9.79 -32.90
C LYS A 578 34.59 -10.61 -32.67
N LEU A 579 33.87 -10.90 -33.75
CA LEU A 579 32.69 -11.77 -33.69
C LEU A 579 33.10 -13.23 -33.44
N PRO A 580 32.30 -14.02 -32.70
CA PRO A 580 32.49 -15.46 -32.57
C PRO A 580 32.41 -16.18 -33.93
N ASP A 581 33.12 -17.31 -34.08
CA ASP A 581 33.25 -18.01 -35.38
C ASP A 581 31.90 -18.50 -35.94
N GLY A 582 30.91 -18.76 -35.08
CA GLY A 582 29.56 -19.17 -35.45
C GLY A 582 28.64 -18.03 -35.90
N VAL A 583 29.09 -16.78 -35.82
CA VAL A 583 28.30 -15.59 -36.15
C VAL A 583 28.74 -15.05 -37.51
N LYS A 584 27.95 -15.32 -38.54
CA LYS A 584 28.30 -14.98 -39.95
C LYS A 584 27.18 -14.30 -40.71
N LEU A 585 25.99 -14.20 -40.13
CA LEU A 585 24.78 -13.72 -40.78
C LEU A 585 24.30 -12.42 -40.11
N HIS A 586 23.61 -11.59 -40.89
CA HIS A 586 22.90 -10.41 -40.42
C HIS A 586 21.68 -10.82 -39.60
N GLY A 587 21.64 -10.48 -38.32
CA GLY A 587 20.58 -10.94 -37.40
C GLY A 587 20.90 -10.61 -35.95
N GLY A 588 20.25 -11.30 -35.02
CA GLY A 588 20.65 -11.32 -33.62
C GLY A 588 21.66 -12.43 -33.33
N LEU A 589 21.84 -12.71 -32.05
CA LEU A 589 22.69 -13.76 -31.52
C LEU A 589 21.82 -14.80 -30.81
N THR A 590 22.26 -16.05 -30.83
CA THR A 590 21.69 -17.11 -29.99
C THR A 590 22.79 -18.04 -29.52
N ILE A 591 22.46 -18.93 -28.58
CA ILE A 591 23.39 -19.87 -27.98
C ILE A 591 22.89 -21.28 -28.29
N LYS A 592 23.63 -22.02 -29.11
CA LYS A 592 23.31 -23.41 -29.48
C LYS A 592 24.48 -24.31 -29.12
N ASP A 593 24.20 -25.37 -28.38
CA ASP A 593 25.21 -26.34 -27.91
C ASP A 593 26.40 -25.70 -27.17
N GLY A 594 26.18 -24.53 -26.57
CA GLY A 594 27.18 -23.77 -25.83
C GLY A 594 27.93 -22.72 -26.64
N ASP A 595 27.80 -22.74 -27.98
CA ASP A 595 28.45 -21.79 -28.87
C ASP A 595 27.52 -20.61 -29.22
N ILE A 596 28.12 -19.43 -29.37
CA ILE A 596 27.42 -18.24 -29.86
C ILE A 596 27.34 -18.31 -31.40
N VAL A 597 26.12 -18.30 -31.92
CA VAL A 597 25.83 -18.37 -33.36
C VAL A 597 24.84 -17.29 -33.78
N SER A 598 24.68 -17.06 -35.09
CA SER A 598 23.66 -16.15 -35.61
C SER A 598 22.24 -16.64 -35.27
N GLY A 599 21.39 -15.72 -34.81
CA GLY A 599 19.98 -15.96 -34.48
C GLY A 599 19.06 -14.86 -35.00
N GLU A 600 17.77 -14.91 -34.64
CA GLU A 600 16.82 -13.86 -35.03
C GLU A 600 17.10 -12.54 -34.29
N CYS A 601 16.74 -11.41 -34.89
CA CYS A 601 16.81 -10.10 -34.24
C CYS A 601 15.77 -9.98 -33.12
N THR A 602 16.07 -9.20 -32.08
CA THR A 602 15.10 -8.95 -30.99
C THR A 602 14.07 -7.88 -31.34
N MET A 603 14.43 -6.92 -32.21
CA MET A 603 13.50 -5.90 -32.70
C MET A 603 12.68 -6.37 -33.93
N GLN A 604 12.95 -7.57 -34.45
CA GLN A 604 12.29 -8.07 -35.64
C GLN A 604 12.34 -9.60 -35.71
N ALA A 605 11.18 -10.23 -35.85
CA ALA A 605 11.09 -11.66 -36.12
C ALA A 605 11.53 -12.02 -37.55
N GLY A 606 12.22 -13.15 -37.67
CA GLY A 606 12.71 -13.69 -38.93
C GLY A 606 14.12 -14.25 -38.84
N GLU A 607 14.37 -15.27 -39.64
CA GLU A 607 15.68 -15.93 -39.74
C GLU A 607 16.80 -14.94 -40.13
N PRO A 608 18.01 -15.11 -39.58
CA PRO A 608 19.16 -14.29 -39.96
C PRO A 608 19.51 -14.46 -41.44
N SER A 609 19.98 -13.38 -42.06
CA SER A 609 20.23 -13.30 -43.50
C SER A 609 21.72 -13.37 -43.83
N GLY A 610 22.09 -14.15 -44.85
CA GLY A 610 23.47 -14.19 -45.35
C GLY A 610 23.88 -12.95 -46.11
N GLU A 611 22.96 -12.40 -46.91
CA GLU A 611 23.19 -11.19 -47.69
C GLU A 611 22.55 -9.97 -47.04
N TYR A 612 23.25 -8.83 -47.06
CA TYR A 612 22.77 -7.59 -46.47
C TYR A 612 21.49 -7.05 -47.15
N VAL A 613 21.32 -7.29 -48.44
CA VAL A 613 20.11 -6.90 -49.19
C VAL A 613 18.89 -7.69 -48.69
N ASP A 614 19.06 -8.98 -48.40
CA ASP A 614 17.98 -9.82 -47.88
C ASP A 614 17.61 -9.42 -46.45
N PHE A 615 18.59 -8.99 -45.64
CA PHE A 615 18.33 -8.38 -44.33
C PHE A 615 17.44 -7.14 -44.44
N TRP A 616 17.75 -6.22 -45.36
CA TRP A 616 16.88 -5.05 -45.62
C TRP A 616 15.51 -5.44 -46.16
N ARG A 617 15.44 -6.45 -47.02
CA ARG A 617 14.17 -6.96 -47.55
C ARG A 617 13.29 -7.49 -46.43
N ALA A 618 13.87 -8.28 -45.52
CA ALA A 618 13.19 -8.78 -44.34
C ALA A 618 12.72 -7.61 -43.48
N LYS A 619 13.58 -6.62 -43.21
CA LYS A 619 13.25 -5.42 -42.42
C LYS A 619 12.06 -4.65 -42.99
N ILE A 620 12.05 -4.41 -44.30
CA ILE A 620 10.91 -3.76 -44.97
C ILE A 620 9.66 -4.65 -44.88
N ALA A 621 9.78 -5.97 -45.02
CA ALA A 621 8.64 -6.88 -44.88
C ALA A 621 8.04 -6.85 -43.47
N ALA A 622 8.86 -6.73 -42.43
CA ALA A 622 8.39 -6.61 -41.05
C ALA A 622 7.68 -5.28 -40.80
N THR A 623 8.23 -4.15 -41.24
CA THR A 623 7.53 -2.85 -41.08
C THR A 623 6.24 -2.79 -41.89
N VAL A 624 6.22 -3.43 -43.07
CA VAL A 624 4.99 -3.62 -43.85
C VAL A 624 3.95 -4.43 -43.07
N LYS A 625 4.36 -5.50 -42.39
CA LYS A 625 3.47 -6.33 -41.57
C LYS A 625 2.90 -5.54 -40.38
N GLU A 626 3.72 -4.74 -39.70
CA GLU A 626 3.24 -3.84 -38.63
C GLU A 626 2.21 -2.82 -39.16
N ALA A 627 2.47 -2.26 -40.35
CA ALA A 627 1.54 -1.37 -41.01
C ALA A 627 0.21 -2.07 -41.38
N ASP A 628 0.24 -3.37 -41.70
CA ASP A 628 -0.96 -4.19 -41.94
C ASP A 628 -1.76 -4.41 -40.64
N GLU A 629 -1.08 -4.60 -39.51
CA GLU A 629 -1.70 -4.78 -38.19
C GLU A 629 -2.31 -3.48 -37.63
N SER A 630 -1.82 -2.31 -38.08
CA SER A 630 -2.43 -1.02 -37.75
C SER A 630 -3.81 -0.87 -38.38
N ALA A 631 -4.84 -0.73 -37.55
CA ALA A 631 -6.18 -0.39 -38.03
C ALA A 631 -6.26 0.99 -38.74
N PHE A 632 -5.31 1.90 -38.44
CA PHE A 632 -5.32 3.26 -38.97
C PHE A 632 -4.51 3.39 -40.28
N ILE A 633 -3.33 2.77 -40.35
CA ILE A 633 -2.52 2.74 -41.57
C ILE A 633 -3.16 1.78 -42.59
N ASN A 634 -3.56 0.59 -42.12
CA ASN A 634 -4.20 -0.48 -42.89
C ASN A 634 -3.35 -0.89 -44.10
N GLY A 635 -2.03 -1.04 -43.90
CA GLY A 635 -1.11 -1.59 -44.88
C GLY A 635 -0.81 -0.74 -46.11
N TRP A 636 -1.20 0.54 -46.13
CA TRP A 636 -1.08 1.43 -47.29
C TRP A 636 -1.75 0.89 -48.58
N LYS A 637 -2.92 0.23 -48.43
CA LYS A 637 -3.64 -0.44 -49.53
C LYS A 637 -3.71 0.35 -50.84
N GLY A 638 -3.77 -0.38 -51.95
CA GLY A 638 -3.87 0.17 -53.30
C GLY A 638 -2.49 0.46 -53.90
N HIS A 639 -2.42 1.52 -54.70
CA HIS A 639 -1.24 1.84 -55.51
C HIS A 639 0.04 2.06 -54.70
N LEU A 640 -0.05 2.64 -53.48
CA LEU A 640 1.13 2.85 -52.64
C LEU A 640 1.73 1.52 -52.17
N ARG A 641 0.91 0.56 -51.71
CA ARG A 641 1.38 -0.79 -51.33
C ARG A 641 2.06 -1.51 -52.50
N GLU A 642 1.49 -1.43 -53.70
CA GLU A 642 2.09 -2.02 -54.90
C GLU A 642 3.48 -1.44 -55.18
N ARG A 643 3.66 -0.13 -55.02
CA ARG A 643 4.97 0.53 -55.16
C ARG A 643 5.95 0.12 -54.06
N ILE A 644 5.52 0.02 -52.80
CA ILE A 644 6.38 -0.47 -51.70
C ILE A 644 6.88 -1.89 -51.99
N GLU A 645 5.99 -2.78 -52.42
CA GLU A 645 6.33 -4.16 -52.79
C GLU A 645 7.26 -4.22 -54.00
N LYS A 646 6.98 -3.43 -55.04
CA LYS A 646 7.84 -3.32 -56.22
C LYS A 646 9.24 -2.82 -55.86
N PHE A 647 9.34 -1.81 -55.02
CA PHE A 647 10.64 -1.33 -54.52
C PHE A 647 11.40 -2.44 -53.80
N LYS A 648 10.76 -3.07 -52.81
CA LYS A 648 11.34 -4.15 -51.99
C LYS A 648 11.83 -5.33 -52.85
N ASN A 649 11.03 -5.76 -53.82
CA ASN A 649 11.28 -6.98 -54.58
C ASN A 649 12.17 -6.76 -55.83
N GLU A 650 12.10 -5.58 -56.47
CA GLU A 650 12.77 -5.33 -57.76
C GLU A 650 13.88 -4.28 -57.71
N LYS A 651 13.77 -3.24 -56.87
CA LYS A 651 14.70 -2.09 -56.91
C LYS A 651 15.72 -2.04 -55.79
N LEU A 652 15.37 -2.55 -54.60
CA LEU A 652 16.20 -2.47 -53.39
C LEU A 652 17.66 -2.91 -53.62
N SER A 653 17.85 -4.04 -54.31
CA SER A 653 19.19 -4.57 -54.62
C SER A 653 20.00 -3.61 -55.49
N GLY A 654 19.38 -3.02 -56.52
CA GLY A 654 20.02 -2.02 -57.38
C GLY A 654 20.38 -0.76 -56.61
N VAL A 655 19.46 -0.24 -55.79
CA VAL A 655 19.69 0.97 -54.98
C VAL A 655 20.86 0.81 -54.00
N ILE A 656 20.97 -0.33 -53.32
CA ILE A 656 22.10 -0.61 -52.40
C ILE A 656 23.41 -0.77 -53.18
N ARG A 657 23.41 -1.52 -54.29
CA ARG A 657 24.61 -1.76 -55.10
C ARG A 657 25.12 -0.48 -55.75
N ASP A 658 24.25 0.27 -56.40
CA ASP A 658 24.60 1.43 -57.22
C ASP A 658 25.07 2.62 -56.37
N SER A 659 24.74 2.63 -55.07
CA SER A 659 25.24 3.61 -54.09
C SER A 659 26.59 3.27 -53.48
N GLY A 660 27.15 2.09 -53.79
CA GLY A 660 28.47 1.67 -53.34
C GLY A 660 28.54 1.28 -51.86
N VAL A 661 27.40 0.97 -51.24
CA VAL A 661 27.36 0.45 -49.87
C VAL A 661 28.19 -0.82 -49.76
N ASP A 662 29.05 -0.88 -48.75
CA ASP A 662 29.89 -2.05 -48.49
C ASP A 662 29.08 -3.14 -47.77
N THR A 663 28.43 -4.00 -48.55
CA THR A 663 27.55 -5.05 -48.04
C THR A 663 28.31 -6.17 -47.31
N SER A 664 29.64 -6.16 -47.31
CA SER A 664 30.46 -7.15 -46.62
C SER A 664 30.72 -6.82 -45.15
N LEU A 665 30.42 -5.58 -44.72
CA LEU A 665 30.64 -5.15 -43.36
C LEU A 665 29.65 -5.82 -42.40
N LEU A 666 30.22 -6.45 -41.37
CA LEU A 666 29.48 -7.13 -40.33
C LEU A 666 30.12 -6.82 -38.97
N GLY A 667 29.34 -6.29 -38.04
CA GLY A 667 29.79 -5.96 -36.69
C GLY A 667 28.64 -6.02 -35.69
N ILE A 668 29.00 -6.17 -34.42
CA ILE A 668 28.02 -6.07 -33.33
C ILE A 668 27.60 -4.61 -33.16
N ILE A 669 26.31 -4.39 -33.04
CA ILE A 669 25.70 -3.11 -32.72
C ILE A 669 24.78 -3.29 -31.51
N HIS A 670 24.71 -2.28 -30.66
CA HIS A 670 23.89 -2.21 -29.47
C HIS A 670 22.45 -1.79 -29.77
N ASN A 671 22.25 -0.92 -30.76
CA ASN A 671 20.97 -0.31 -31.18
C ASN A 671 20.26 0.59 -30.14
N ASP A 672 20.85 0.77 -28.96
CA ASP A 672 20.39 1.69 -27.92
C ASP A 672 21.60 2.24 -27.14
N PHE A 673 22.66 2.60 -27.86
CA PHE A 673 23.90 3.07 -27.27
C PHE A 673 23.77 4.53 -26.84
N THR A 674 23.29 4.71 -25.62
CA THR A 674 22.89 6.00 -25.04
C THR A 674 23.27 6.07 -23.56
N MET A 675 23.33 7.28 -23.02
CA MET A 675 23.72 7.60 -21.65
C MET A 675 22.72 7.08 -20.62
N ASN A 676 21.44 6.86 -20.96
CA ASN A 676 20.50 6.20 -20.06
C ASN A 676 20.87 4.73 -19.79
N ASN A 677 21.63 4.11 -20.68
CA ASN A 677 22.17 2.76 -20.52
C ASN A 677 23.59 2.77 -19.95
N MET A 678 24.05 3.89 -19.38
CA MET A 678 25.38 4.02 -18.79
C MET A 678 25.32 4.53 -17.35
N LEU A 679 26.21 4.02 -16.51
CA LEU A 679 26.39 4.50 -15.14
C LEU A 679 27.69 5.29 -15.02
N TYR A 680 27.64 6.32 -14.17
CA TYR A 680 28.74 7.21 -13.86
C TYR A 680 29.00 7.25 -12.35
N CYS A 681 30.28 7.24 -11.97
CA CYS A 681 30.71 7.41 -10.58
C CYS A 681 31.26 8.82 -10.37
N PRO A 682 30.60 9.69 -9.58
CA PRO A 682 31.10 11.04 -9.30
C PRO A 682 32.45 11.08 -8.57
N GLN A 683 32.77 10.04 -7.78
CA GLN A 683 34.01 9.96 -7.01
C GLN A 683 35.21 9.69 -7.93
N THR A 684 35.10 8.71 -8.83
CA THR A 684 36.18 8.37 -9.77
C THR A 684 36.16 9.27 -11.00
N LYS A 685 35.01 9.92 -11.28
CA LYS A 685 34.71 10.71 -12.48
C LYS A 685 34.82 9.90 -13.76
N ARG A 686 34.32 8.67 -13.73
CA ARG A 686 34.41 7.68 -14.81
C ARG A 686 33.07 7.02 -15.07
N ILE A 687 32.90 6.51 -16.28
CA ILE A 687 31.85 5.55 -16.61
C ILE A 687 32.17 4.24 -15.89
N THR A 688 31.19 3.71 -15.17
CA THR A 688 31.29 2.46 -14.41
C THR A 688 30.45 1.35 -15.00
N ALA A 689 29.45 1.66 -15.84
CA ALA A 689 28.69 0.63 -16.52
C ALA A 689 28.23 1.00 -17.94
N LEU A 690 28.13 -0.01 -18.79
CA LEU A 690 27.34 -0.05 -20.03
C LEU A 690 26.36 -1.23 -19.91
N LEU A 691 25.07 -0.94 -20.04
CA LEU A 691 23.95 -1.82 -19.71
C LEU A 691 23.05 -2.04 -20.93
N ASP A 692 22.11 -2.98 -20.80
CA ASP A 692 20.98 -3.19 -21.72
C ASP A 692 21.33 -3.58 -23.17
N PHE A 693 21.87 -4.78 -23.35
CA PHE A 693 22.20 -5.33 -24.67
C PHE A 693 21.00 -6.01 -25.36
N ASP A 694 19.78 -5.76 -24.89
CA ASP A 694 18.57 -6.48 -25.32
C ASP A 694 18.24 -6.25 -26.81
N TRP A 695 18.54 -5.05 -27.34
CA TRP A 695 18.34 -4.70 -28.75
C TRP A 695 19.56 -4.97 -29.63
N SER A 696 20.61 -5.57 -29.06
CA SER A 696 21.84 -5.82 -29.80
C SER A 696 21.61 -6.75 -30.98
N SER A 697 22.36 -6.53 -32.05
CA SER A 697 22.33 -7.36 -33.25
C SER A 697 23.69 -7.35 -33.93
N VAL A 698 23.87 -8.19 -34.92
CA VAL A 698 25.06 -8.25 -35.77
C VAL A 698 24.63 -7.93 -37.18
N THR A 699 25.06 -6.78 -37.70
CA THR A 699 24.76 -6.32 -39.06
C THR A 699 25.75 -5.24 -39.48
N HIS A 700 25.45 -4.49 -40.54
CA HIS A 700 26.29 -3.40 -41.01
C HIS A 700 26.46 -2.32 -39.92
N PRO A 701 27.70 -1.95 -39.50
CA PRO A 701 27.95 -1.06 -38.35
C PRO A 701 27.28 0.32 -38.43
N ALA A 702 26.97 0.83 -39.62
CA ALA A 702 26.21 2.06 -39.79
C ALA A 702 24.82 2.04 -39.14
N HIS A 703 24.22 0.86 -38.91
CA HIS A 703 22.90 0.74 -38.29
C HIS A 703 22.87 1.24 -36.84
N GLU A 704 23.98 1.24 -36.12
CA GLU A 704 24.05 1.81 -34.77
C GLU A 704 23.60 3.29 -34.77
N PHE A 705 23.98 4.04 -35.80
CA PHE A 705 23.65 5.47 -35.91
C PHE A 705 22.18 5.72 -36.26
N PHE A 706 21.36 4.68 -36.49
CA PHE A 706 19.95 4.86 -36.83
C PHE A 706 19.11 5.23 -35.61
N MET A 707 19.46 4.70 -34.43
CA MET A 707 18.67 4.85 -33.20
C MET A 707 19.50 5.34 -32.01
N SER A 708 20.81 5.09 -31.99
CA SER A 708 21.70 5.47 -30.89
C SER A 708 22.21 6.92 -30.99
N PHE A 709 22.92 7.37 -29.94
CA PHE A 709 23.66 8.65 -29.89
C PHE A 709 22.83 9.94 -29.98
N HIS A 710 21.53 9.89 -29.67
CA HIS A 710 20.67 11.09 -29.71
C HIS A 710 20.99 12.11 -28.60
N ASP A 711 21.62 11.66 -27.52
CA ASP A 711 22.08 12.43 -26.36
C ASP A 711 23.41 13.16 -26.56
N VAL A 712 24.24 12.67 -27.48
CA VAL A 712 25.48 13.32 -27.95
C VAL A 712 25.32 13.95 -29.33
N HIS A 713 24.10 13.96 -29.88
CA HIS A 713 23.79 14.46 -31.22
C HIS A 713 24.64 13.83 -32.32
N GLY A 714 24.97 12.54 -32.18
CA GLY A 714 25.82 11.79 -33.11
C GLY A 714 25.07 10.92 -34.11
N GLY A 715 23.74 10.79 -33.97
CA GLY A 715 22.90 9.87 -34.74
C GLY A 715 22.31 10.47 -36.02
N MET A 716 21.88 9.60 -36.94
CA MET A 716 21.25 9.94 -38.22
C MET A 716 19.76 10.33 -38.07
N ALA A 717 19.19 10.16 -36.88
CA ALA A 717 17.84 10.61 -36.55
C ALA A 717 17.80 12.07 -36.04
N GLU A 718 18.91 12.80 -36.12
CA GLU A 718 19.00 14.22 -35.72
C GLU A 718 17.92 15.08 -36.41
N ARG A 719 17.27 15.93 -35.62
CA ARG A 719 16.14 16.77 -36.04
C ARG A 719 16.61 17.94 -36.88
N SER A 720 17.72 18.57 -36.50
CA SER A 720 18.33 19.64 -37.28
C SER A 720 18.86 19.09 -38.60
N GLN A 721 18.36 19.63 -39.71
CA GLN A 721 18.79 19.20 -41.05
C GLN A 721 20.25 19.58 -41.33
N THR A 722 20.68 20.75 -40.82
CA THR A 722 22.05 21.24 -41.01
C THR A 722 23.04 20.41 -40.20
N LEU A 723 22.72 20.13 -38.93
CA LEU A 723 23.55 19.30 -38.07
C LEU A 723 23.59 17.85 -38.56
N ARG A 724 22.46 17.29 -38.98
CA ARG A 724 22.42 15.95 -39.60
C ARG A 724 23.31 15.88 -40.84
N LYS A 725 23.32 16.91 -41.68
CA LYS A 725 24.22 16.99 -42.84
C LYS A 725 25.70 17.05 -42.41
N ALA A 726 26.02 17.79 -41.34
CA ALA A 726 27.37 17.80 -40.77
C ALA A 726 27.79 16.41 -40.27
N ILE A 727 26.91 15.69 -39.57
CA ILE A 727 27.12 14.31 -39.09
C ILE A 727 27.40 13.35 -40.24
N LEU A 728 26.56 13.38 -41.29
CA LEU A 728 26.69 12.50 -42.46
C LEU A 728 27.96 12.77 -43.26
N THR A 729 28.36 14.05 -43.39
CA THR A 729 29.53 14.43 -44.18
C THR A 729 30.83 14.50 -43.38
N GLY A 730 30.75 14.46 -42.04
CA GLY A 730 31.87 14.69 -41.13
C GLY A 730 32.41 16.13 -41.16
N ARG A 731 31.63 17.08 -41.69
CA ARG A 731 32.05 18.48 -41.86
C ARG A 731 31.32 19.39 -40.89
N PHE A 732 31.97 19.68 -39.77
CA PHE A 732 31.50 20.62 -38.76
C PHE A 732 32.17 21.99 -38.94
N THR A 733 31.39 23.06 -38.85
CA THR A 733 31.89 24.44 -38.77
C THR A 733 32.48 24.71 -37.39
N GLU A 734 33.21 25.83 -37.25
CA GLU A 734 33.77 26.25 -35.95
C GLU A 734 32.68 26.60 -34.92
N SER A 735 31.56 27.14 -35.39
CA SER A 735 30.40 27.48 -34.57
C SER A 735 29.11 27.08 -35.27
N ALA A 736 28.07 26.84 -34.48
CA ALA A 736 26.72 26.66 -35.02
C ALA A 736 26.29 27.91 -35.81
N ASP A 737 25.68 27.69 -36.98
CA ASP A 737 25.20 28.76 -37.84
C ASP A 737 23.77 29.18 -37.45
N GLY A 738 23.50 30.50 -37.39
CA GLY A 738 22.14 31.02 -37.19
C GLY A 738 21.50 30.62 -35.85
N ASP A 739 20.28 30.06 -35.95
CA ASP A 739 19.42 29.67 -34.81
C ASP A 739 19.66 28.22 -34.32
N GLU A 740 20.71 27.55 -34.81
CA GLU A 740 21.05 26.19 -34.39
C GLU A 740 21.43 26.12 -32.90
N ASP A 741 21.10 24.99 -32.27
CA ASP A 741 21.49 24.71 -30.88
C ASP A 741 23.01 24.57 -30.79
N LYS A 742 23.65 25.56 -30.17
CA LYS A 742 25.11 25.65 -30.03
C LYS A 742 25.67 24.48 -29.25
N GLU A 743 24.99 24.05 -28.18
CA GLU A 743 25.47 22.95 -27.35
C GLU A 743 25.37 21.63 -28.11
N ALA A 744 24.25 21.40 -28.79
CA ALA A 744 24.08 20.21 -29.63
C ALA A 744 25.16 20.11 -30.72
N TRP A 745 25.46 21.24 -31.38
CA TRP A 745 26.50 21.31 -32.41
C TRP A 745 27.90 21.01 -31.85
N GLU A 746 28.25 21.61 -30.71
CA GLU A 746 29.54 21.38 -30.04
C GLU A 746 29.68 19.93 -29.57
N LEU A 747 28.61 19.33 -29.03
CA LEU A 747 28.60 17.94 -28.60
C LEU A 747 28.75 16.97 -29.78
N ALA A 748 28.02 17.20 -30.88
CA ALA A 748 28.11 16.38 -32.08
C ALA A 748 29.52 16.43 -32.71
N LYS A 749 30.11 17.63 -32.79
CA LYS A 749 31.49 17.84 -33.25
C LYS A 749 32.48 17.11 -32.33
N CYS A 750 32.35 17.29 -31.01
CA CYS A 750 33.20 16.63 -30.02
C CYS A 750 33.10 15.10 -30.10
N TRP A 751 31.88 14.57 -30.24
CA TRP A 751 31.61 13.15 -30.45
C TRP A 751 32.30 12.62 -31.70
N HIS A 752 32.09 13.28 -32.84
CA HIS A 752 32.72 12.91 -34.11
C HIS A 752 34.25 12.84 -33.98
N GLU A 753 34.88 13.90 -33.49
CA GLU A 753 36.32 13.96 -33.30
C GLU A 753 36.84 12.91 -32.31
N ALA A 754 36.09 12.63 -31.25
CA ALA A 754 36.45 11.62 -30.26
C ALA A 754 36.40 10.21 -30.84
N VAL A 755 35.34 9.84 -31.56
CA VAL A 755 35.24 8.53 -32.22
C VAL A 755 36.41 8.34 -33.19
N LYS A 756 36.71 9.36 -34.00
CA LYS A 756 37.86 9.38 -34.90
C LYS A 756 39.19 9.20 -34.19
N ARG A 757 39.40 9.91 -33.08
CA ARG A 757 40.62 9.81 -32.26
C ARG A 757 40.87 8.40 -31.74
N HIS A 758 39.81 7.66 -31.41
CA HIS A 758 39.88 6.26 -31.00
C HIS A 758 39.84 5.26 -32.19
N GLY A 759 39.92 5.79 -33.41
CA GLY A 759 39.93 5.03 -34.66
C GLY A 759 38.62 4.28 -34.93
N GLY A 760 37.50 4.75 -34.40
CA GLY A 760 36.17 4.30 -34.78
C GLY A 760 35.71 4.97 -36.07
N MET A 761 34.76 4.33 -36.74
CA MET A 761 34.08 4.83 -37.93
C MET A 761 32.86 5.67 -37.53
N THR A 762 32.68 6.78 -38.22
CA THR A 762 31.52 7.67 -38.13
C THR A 762 30.67 7.55 -39.40
N PRO A 763 29.44 8.11 -39.47
CA PRO A 763 28.59 8.04 -40.66
C PRO A 763 29.31 8.41 -41.97
N SER A 764 30.16 9.43 -41.93
CA SER A 764 30.97 9.89 -43.06
C SER A 764 31.97 8.88 -43.64
N ASP A 765 32.26 7.79 -42.93
CA ASP A 765 33.21 6.76 -43.38
C ASP A 765 32.54 5.64 -44.17
N PHE A 766 31.21 5.52 -44.07
CA PHE A 766 30.48 4.48 -44.76
C PHE A 766 30.13 4.95 -46.17
N ARG A 767 30.59 4.19 -47.17
CA ARG A 767 30.17 4.41 -48.56
C ARG A 767 28.66 4.19 -48.68
N GLY A 768 27.98 5.06 -49.42
CA GLY A 768 26.53 4.98 -49.62
C GLY A 768 25.69 5.33 -48.38
N ILE A 769 26.25 6.05 -47.39
CA ILE A 769 25.53 6.41 -46.15
C ILE A 769 24.22 7.17 -46.40
N ASP A 770 24.15 8.02 -47.43
CA ASP A 770 22.92 8.75 -47.79
C ASP A 770 21.78 7.81 -48.21
N VAL A 771 22.11 6.70 -48.87
CA VAL A 771 21.13 5.66 -49.21
C VAL A 771 20.69 4.90 -47.97
N LEU A 772 21.61 4.58 -47.06
CA LEU A 772 21.26 3.96 -45.77
C LEU A 772 20.38 4.89 -44.91
N GLU A 773 20.64 6.21 -44.91
CA GLU A 773 19.79 7.20 -44.26
C GLU A 773 18.39 7.24 -44.88
N SER A 774 18.31 7.19 -46.21
CA SER A 774 17.07 7.20 -46.96
C SER A 774 16.26 5.91 -46.72
N LEU A 775 16.92 4.75 -46.68
CA LEU A 775 16.29 3.47 -46.35
C LEU A 775 15.77 3.43 -44.90
N ARG A 776 16.53 3.96 -43.94
CA ARG A 776 16.09 4.12 -42.55
C ARG A 776 14.83 4.98 -42.46
N LYS A 777 14.85 6.17 -43.08
CA LYS A 777 13.68 7.06 -43.15
C LYS A 777 12.49 6.35 -43.80
N PHE A 778 12.73 5.58 -44.86
CA PHE A 778 11.68 4.84 -45.56
C PHE A 778 11.03 3.82 -44.63
N THR A 779 11.81 3.02 -43.89
CA THR A 779 11.26 2.07 -42.93
C THR A 779 10.48 2.75 -41.81
N ASP A 780 10.95 3.89 -41.30
CA ASP A 780 10.25 4.70 -40.30
C ASP A 780 8.92 5.26 -40.82
N ARG A 781 8.81 5.49 -42.14
CA ARG A 781 7.58 6.00 -42.79
C ARG A 781 6.62 4.93 -43.21
N VAL A 782 7.09 3.70 -43.45
CA VAL A 782 6.19 2.56 -43.71
C VAL A 782 5.39 2.21 -42.46
N SER A 783 6.02 2.23 -41.27
CA SER A 783 5.35 1.96 -39.99
C SER A 783 5.68 3.06 -38.96
N PRO A 784 5.14 4.29 -39.14
CA PRO A 784 5.46 5.38 -38.23
C PRO A 784 4.80 5.16 -36.88
N PHE A 785 5.59 5.20 -35.81
CA PHE A 785 5.11 4.99 -34.44
C PHE A 785 3.93 5.90 -34.07
N GLU A 786 3.88 7.13 -34.61
CA GLU A 786 2.78 8.07 -34.37
C GLU A 786 1.44 7.67 -34.98
N LEU A 787 1.42 6.79 -36.00
CA LEU A 787 0.20 6.30 -36.65
C LEU A 787 -0.10 4.82 -36.38
N TRP A 788 0.91 4.04 -35.97
CA TRP A 788 0.73 2.63 -35.60
C TRP A 788 0.35 2.47 -34.12
N SER A 789 0.89 3.28 -33.21
CA SER A 789 0.62 3.15 -31.76
C SER A 789 -0.77 3.70 -31.39
N GLU A 790 -1.64 2.85 -30.83
CA GLU A 790 -2.95 3.28 -30.32
C GLU A 790 -2.86 4.40 -29.28
N VAL A 791 -1.83 4.36 -28.44
CA VAL A 791 -1.60 5.37 -27.40
C VAL A 791 -1.32 6.73 -28.04
N MET A 792 -0.55 6.76 -29.13
CA MET A 792 -0.23 7.98 -29.84
C MET A 792 -1.44 8.52 -30.62
N LEU A 793 -2.20 7.63 -31.27
CA LEU A 793 -3.43 8.01 -31.96
C LEU A 793 -4.44 8.68 -31.02
N LYS A 794 -4.57 8.18 -29.79
CA LYS A 794 -5.46 8.76 -28.75
C LYS A 794 -5.04 10.15 -28.26
N ARG A 795 -3.80 10.59 -28.54
CA ARG A 795 -3.30 11.93 -28.15
C ARG A 795 -3.67 13.03 -29.14
N LYS A 796 -4.04 12.67 -30.37
CA LYS A 796 -4.36 13.61 -31.46
C LYS A 796 -5.84 13.51 -31.83
N SER A 797 -6.39 14.57 -32.41
CA SER A 797 -7.73 14.53 -33.00
C SER A 797 -7.77 13.59 -34.20
N LYS A 798 -8.98 13.22 -34.63
CA LYS A 798 -9.15 12.39 -35.84
C LYS A 798 -8.59 13.11 -37.07
N GLU A 799 -8.85 14.40 -37.19
CA GLU A 799 -8.40 15.25 -38.29
C GLU A 799 -6.87 15.39 -38.30
N GLU A 800 -6.24 15.55 -37.13
CA GLU A 800 -4.78 15.60 -37.00
C GLU A 800 -4.13 14.27 -37.41
N ASN A 801 -4.73 13.14 -37.03
CA ASN A 801 -4.25 11.82 -37.43
C ASN A 801 -4.42 11.59 -38.94
N GLU A 802 -5.55 11.99 -39.53
CA GLU A 802 -5.79 11.89 -40.97
C GLU A 802 -4.83 12.76 -41.78
N ALA A 803 -4.58 13.99 -41.32
CA ALA A 803 -3.58 14.88 -41.94
C ALA A 803 -2.15 14.30 -41.82
N ALA A 804 -1.80 13.70 -40.69
CA ALA A 804 -0.51 13.03 -40.52
C ALA A 804 -0.36 11.81 -41.44
N ARG A 805 -1.43 11.01 -41.60
CA ARG A 805 -1.45 9.88 -42.55
C ARG A 805 -1.26 10.33 -43.99
N ALA A 806 -1.98 11.37 -44.42
CA ALA A 806 -1.87 11.92 -45.76
C ALA A 806 -0.45 12.45 -46.05
N ARG A 807 0.15 13.15 -45.08
CA ARG A 807 1.55 13.62 -45.19
C ARG A 807 2.53 12.46 -45.34
N VAL A 808 2.39 11.40 -44.53
CA VAL A 808 3.28 10.22 -44.63
C VAL A 808 3.09 9.49 -45.96
N GLU A 809 1.85 9.40 -46.46
CA GLU A 809 1.53 8.81 -47.76
C GLU A 809 2.22 9.57 -48.91
N GLU A 810 2.22 10.91 -48.86
CA GLU A 810 2.94 11.76 -49.80
C GLU A 810 4.46 11.56 -49.70
N GLU A 811 5.03 11.62 -48.48
CA GLU A 811 6.46 11.41 -48.24
C GLU A 811 6.93 10.04 -48.77
N LEU A 812 6.17 8.96 -48.52
CA LEU A 812 6.47 7.63 -49.07
C LEU A 812 6.43 7.62 -50.61
N GLY A 813 5.44 8.30 -51.18
CA GLY A 813 5.29 8.44 -52.63
C GLY A 813 6.48 9.15 -53.28
N GLU A 814 6.98 10.21 -52.66
CA GLU A 814 8.17 10.96 -53.12
C GLU A 814 9.45 10.11 -53.03
N MET A 815 9.65 9.41 -51.91
CA MET A 815 10.81 8.54 -51.71
C MET A 815 10.85 7.41 -52.76
N LEU A 816 9.72 6.75 -53.01
CA LEU A 816 9.63 5.69 -54.01
C LEU A 816 9.90 6.23 -55.43
N SER A 817 9.37 7.41 -55.75
CA SER A 817 9.62 8.08 -57.04
C SER A 817 11.11 8.36 -57.25
N SER A 818 11.82 8.76 -56.19
CA SER A 818 13.27 9.01 -56.24
C SER A 818 14.09 7.75 -56.57
N TRP A 819 13.54 6.57 -56.31
CA TRP A 819 14.13 5.26 -56.65
C TRP A 819 13.57 4.65 -57.94
N GLY A 820 12.78 5.41 -58.71
CA GLY A 820 12.24 4.96 -60.00
C GLY A 820 11.14 3.90 -59.87
N VAL A 821 10.34 3.98 -58.81
CA VAL A 821 9.15 3.17 -58.53
C VAL A 821 7.96 4.08 -58.37
#